data_AF-A0A377NHR2-F1
#
_entry.id   AF-A0A377NHR2-F1
#
_cell.length_a   1.000
_cell.length_b   1.000
_cell.length_c   1.000
_cell.angle_alpha   90.00
_cell.angle_beta   90.00
_cell.angle_gamma   90.00
#
_symmetry.space_group_name_H-M   'P 1'
#
loop_
_entity.id
_entity.type
_entity.pdbx_description
1 polymer ?
#
loop_
_entity_poly.entity_id
_entity_poly.type
_entity_poly.pdbx_seq_one_letter_code
_entity_poly.pdbx_strand_id
1 'polypeptide(L)'
;MKRKTLEQGGLLKFVHGGEYHAYNPDVVNTLQAAVRSGEYSDYQQYAKLVNERPVAALRDLLQITPKGQPIPVDQVEPAEGLFTRFDTAAMSIGALSPEAHESLAEAMNSIGGRSNSGEGGEDPARYGTNKVSRIKQVASGRFGVTPAYLVNADVIQIKVAQGAKPGEGGQLPGDKVTPYIAKLRYSVPGVTLISPPPHHDIYSIEDLAQLIFDLKQVNPKAMISVKLVSEPGVGTIATGVAKAYADLITIAGYDGGTGASPLSSVKYAGCPWELGLVETQQALVANGLRHKIRLQVDGGLKTGADIIKAAILGAESFGFGTGPMVALGCKYLRICHLNNCATGVATQDDKLRRNHYHGLPERVTNYFKFIAQETREIMAELGVSQLVDLIGRTDLLLELDGFTAKQNKLDLSALLKTATPHPGKAVYCTESNPPFDNGKLNKDILDQAAPHIDTKQSKPLFFDIRNTDRSVGALLSGAIAEKHGDQGMAADPVRINFNGTAGQSFGVWNAGGVDLMLTGDANDYVGKGMAGGRIAIRPPIGSAFRSHEASIIGNTCLYGATGGKMFAAGRAGERFAVRNSGAITVVEGIGDNGCEYMTGGIVCVLGRTGVNFGAGMTGGFAYVLDEDGEFRKRVNPELVEVLDVEELAIHEEHLRGLITEHVQLTASTRGEEILANWPEWAPKFALVKPKSSDVKALLGHRSRSAAELRVQAQ
;
A
#
# COMPACT_ATOMS: atom_id res chain seq x y z
N MET A 1 42.51 32.14 -21.21
CA MET A 1 41.02 32.20 -21.14
C MET A 1 40.61 32.57 -19.73
N LYS A 2 39.72 33.56 -19.52
CA LYS A 2 39.11 33.82 -18.20
C LYS A 2 38.29 32.60 -17.81
N ARG A 3 38.46 32.06 -16.59
CA ARG A 3 37.62 30.98 -16.07
C ARG A 3 36.18 31.49 -15.99
N LYS A 4 35.25 30.81 -16.67
CA LYS A 4 33.82 31.08 -16.58
C LYS A 4 33.32 30.45 -15.27
N THR A 5 32.72 31.25 -14.39
CA THR A 5 32.05 30.73 -13.19
C THR A 5 30.83 29.91 -13.59
N LEU A 6 30.61 28.78 -12.92
CA LEU A 6 29.39 28.00 -13.09
C LEU A 6 28.20 28.81 -12.55
N GLU A 7 27.11 28.82 -13.31
CA GLU A 7 25.84 29.39 -12.84
C GLU A 7 25.23 28.48 -11.77
N GLN A 8 24.52 29.06 -10.80
CA GLN A 8 23.90 28.33 -9.69
C GLN A 8 22.90 27.25 -10.17
N GLY A 9 22.24 27.51 -11.30
CA GLY A 9 21.18 26.66 -11.86
C GLY A 9 19.88 26.67 -11.03
N GLY A 10 18.81 26.14 -11.61
CA GLY A 10 17.49 26.03 -10.96
C GLY A 10 16.86 24.65 -11.06
N LEU A 11 17.55 23.63 -11.58
CA LEU A 11 16.90 22.36 -11.96
C LEU A 11 16.30 21.60 -10.76
N LEU A 12 17.01 21.56 -9.62
CA LEU A 12 16.62 20.76 -8.45
C LEU A 12 15.71 21.50 -7.48
N LYS A 13 15.88 22.82 -7.37
CA LYS A 13 15.10 23.70 -6.51
C LYS A 13 14.94 25.03 -7.22
N PHE A 14 13.77 25.64 -7.02
CA PHE A 14 13.48 26.95 -7.58
C PHE A 14 14.55 27.97 -7.18
N VAL A 15 15.06 28.66 -8.19
CA VAL A 15 15.94 29.83 -8.06
C VAL A 15 15.34 30.92 -8.94
N HIS A 16 15.23 32.14 -8.41
CA HIS A 16 14.67 33.26 -9.15
C HIS A 16 15.50 33.53 -10.42
N GLY A 17 14.83 33.62 -11.57
CA GLY A 17 15.49 33.75 -12.88
C GLY A 17 16.13 32.47 -13.43
N GLY A 18 15.99 31.33 -12.75
CA GLY A 18 16.47 30.03 -13.21
C GLY A 18 15.42 29.22 -13.98
N GLU A 19 15.53 27.88 -13.89
CA GLU A 19 14.59 26.93 -14.50
C GLU A 19 13.15 27.14 -14.01
N TYR A 20 12.17 26.98 -14.91
CA TYR A 20 10.77 27.11 -14.54
C TYR A 20 10.31 25.93 -13.66
N HIS A 21 9.53 26.25 -12.63
CA HIS A 21 8.89 25.24 -11.77
C HIS A 21 7.38 25.45 -11.76
N ALA A 22 6.63 24.36 -12.01
CA ALA A 22 5.17 24.36 -11.95
C ALA A 22 4.61 24.68 -10.55
N TYR A 23 5.42 24.51 -9.50
CA TYR A 23 5.19 25.11 -8.18
C TYR A 23 6.33 26.08 -7.90
N ASN A 24 6.05 27.36 -8.11
CA ASN A 24 6.91 28.49 -7.81
C ASN A 24 6.20 29.40 -6.76
N PRO A 25 6.88 30.42 -6.22
CA PRO A 25 6.30 31.27 -5.18
C PRO A 25 4.95 31.91 -5.56
N ASP A 26 4.77 32.34 -6.81
CA ASP A 26 3.53 33.01 -7.24
C ASP A 26 2.36 32.03 -7.22
N VAL A 27 2.55 30.83 -7.76
CA VAL A 27 1.56 29.74 -7.74
C VAL A 27 1.22 29.34 -6.30
N VAL A 28 2.22 29.21 -5.42
CA VAL A 28 2.00 28.84 -4.01
C VAL A 28 1.23 29.92 -3.25
N ASN A 29 1.63 31.19 -3.41
CA ASN A 29 1.04 32.30 -2.68
C ASN A 29 -0.40 32.59 -3.11
N THR A 30 -0.67 32.58 -4.41
CA THR A 30 -2.02 32.81 -4.96
C THR A 30 -2.98 31.68 -4.58
N LEU A 31 -2.53 30.42 -4.63
CA LEU A 31 -3.33 29.29 -4.15
C LEU A 31 -3.68 29.44 -2.67
N GLN A 32 -2.69 29.74 -1.82
CA GLN A 32 -2.92 29.93 -0.38
C GLN A 32 -3.79 31.13 -0.07
N ALA A 33 -3.72 32.19 -0.87
CA ALA A 33 -4.62 33.33 -0.76
C ALA A 33 -6.07 32.90 -1.06
N ALA A 34 -6.29 32.23 -2.20
CA ALA A 34 -7.62 31.79 -2.64
C ALA A 34 -8.29 30.84 -1.64
N VAL A 35 -7.58 29.80 -1.17
CA VAL A 35 -8.17 28.84 -0.24
C VAL A 35 -8.43 29.42 1.15
N ARG A 36 -7.75 30.51 1.51
CA ARG A 36 -7.93 31.21 2.78
C ARG A 36 -9.06 32.24 2.70
N SER A 37 -9.21 32.95 1.58
CA SER A 37 -10.32 33.89 1.38
C SER A 37 -11.64 33.16 1.17
N GLY A 38 -11.62 31.99 0.52
CA GLY A 38 -12.84 31.29 0.13
C GLY A 38 -13.52 31.90 -1.11
N GLU A 39 -12.89 32.91 -1.73
CA GLU A 39 -13.43 33.61 -2.90
C GLU A 39 -12.94 32.99 -4.21
N TYR A 40 -13.88 32.69 -5.11
CA TYR A 40 -13.55 32.08 -6.41
C TYR A 40 -12.73 33.01 -7.31
N SER A 41 -12.89 34.33 -7.18
CA SER A 41 -12.12 35.33 -7.94
C SER A 41 -10.61 35.29 -7.62
N ASP A 42 -10.23 34.98 -6.38
CA ASP A 42 -8.82 34.76 -6.01
C ASP A 42 -8.29 33.45 -6.61
N TYR A 43 -9.14 32.41 -6.66
CA TYR A 43 -8.78 31.17 -7.35
C TYR A 43 -8.54 31.40 -8.84
N GLN A 44 -9.34 32.23 -9.50
CA GLN A 44 -9.14 32.55 -10.92
C GLN A 44 -7.77 33.20 -11.19
N GLN A 45 -7.22 33.98 -10.25
CA GLN A 45 -5.85 34.50 -10.36
C GLN A 45 -4.80 33.38 -10.30
N TYR A 46 -4.97 32.42 -9.38
CA TYR A 46 -4.14 31.22 -9.31
C TYR A 46 -4.27 30.37 -10.59
N ALA A 47 -5.49 30.09 -11.03
CA ALA A 47 -5.77 29.26 -12.20
C ALA A 47 -5.15 29.90 -13.46
N LYS A 48 -5.24 31.21 -13.61
CA LYS A 48 -4.59 31.95 -14.70
C LYS A 48 -3.08 31.72 -14.73
N LEU A 49 -2.38 31.85 -13.59
CA LEU A 49 -0.93 31.62 -13.50
C LEU A 49 -0.54 30.17 -13.89
N VAL A 50 -1.40 29.20 -13.56
CA VAL A 50 -1.16 27.79 -13.85
C VAL A 50 -1.49 27.46 -15.31
N ASN A 51 -2.58 27.99 -15.85
CA ASN A 51 -3.11 27.67 -17.17
C ASN A 51 -2.41 28.43 -18.30
N GLU A 52 -1.90 29.65 -18.04
CA GLU A 52 -1.16 30.50 -19.00
C GLU A 52 0.37 30.40 -18.84
N ARG A 53 0.86 29.36 -18.17
CA ARG A 53 2.30 29.14 -17.94
C ARG A 53 3.08 28.91 -19.25
N PRO A 54 4.41 29.13 -19.26
CA PRO A 54 5.26 28.61 -20.32
C PRO A 54 5.14 27.10 -20.44
N VAL A 55 5.33 26.56 -21.66
CA VAL A 55 5.26 25.12 -21.93
C VAL A 55 6.23 24.36 -21.02
N ALA A 56 5.66 23.59 -20.08
CA ALA A 56 6.38 22.81 -19.08
C ALA A 56 5.96 21.33 -19.08
N ALA A 57 4.79 21.01 -19.62
CA ALA A 57 4.28 19.65 -19.82
C ALA A 57 3.67 19.49 -21.22
N LEU A 58 3.46 18.25 -21.67
CA LEU A 58 2.88 17.97 -23.00
C LEU A 58 1.49 18.58 -23.15
N ARG A 59 0.66 18.53 -22.10
CA ARG A 59 -0.67 19.14 -22.08
C ARG A 59 -0.68 20.66 -22.26
N ASP A 60 0.44 21.35 -22.09
CA ASP A 60 0.53 22.79 -22.32
C ASP A 60 0.53 23.13 -23.83
N LEU A 61 0.87 22.15 -24.68
CA LEU A 61 0.77 22.24 -26.14
C LEU A 61 -0.58 21.72 -26.66
N LEU A 62 -1.55 21.46 -25.78
CA LEU A 62 -2.90 21.03 -26.14
C LEU A 62 -3.91 22.09 -25.71
N GLN A 63 -4.56 22.73 -26.66
CA GLN A 63 -5.60 23.73 -26.42
C GLN A 63 -6.99 23.08 -26.42
N ILE A 64 -7.79 23.35 -25.39
CA ILE A 64 -9.21 23.00 -25.36
C ILE A 64 -9.94 23.91 -26.37
N THR A 65 -10.60 23.31 -27.34
CA THR A 65 -11.26 24.00 -28.45
C THR A 65 -12.76 23.68 -28.45
N PRO A 66 -13.64 24.62 -28.07
CA PRO A 66 -15.08 24.43 -28.16
C PRO A 66 -15.53 24.16 -29.60
N LYS A 67 -16.34 23.11 -29.78
CA LYS A 67 -16.97 22.77 -31.07
C LYS A 67 -18.50 22.71 -31.02
N GLY A 68 -19.09 22.78 -29.82
CA GLY A 68 -20.53 22.77 -29.58
C GLY A 68 -21.08 24.16 -29.27
N GLN A 69 -22.41 24.26 -29.11
CA GLN A 69 -23.00 25.45 -28.50
C GLN A 69 -22.81 25.39 -26.98
N PRO A 70 -22.31 26.46 -26.35
CA PRO A 70 -22.23 26.53 -24.90
C PRO A 70 -23.59 26.32 -24.26
N ILE A 71 -23.60 25.67 -23.10
CA ILE A 71 -24.79 25.50 -22.27
C ILE A 71 -24.65 26.34 -20.99
N PRO A 72 -25.75 26.74 -20.33
CA PRO A 72 -25.67 27.30 -18.98
C PRO A 72 -24.99 26.33 -18.01
N VAL A 73 -24.15 26.84 -17.11
CA VAL A 73 -23.44 26.01 -16.11
C VAL A 73 -24.39 25.21 -15.22
N ASP A 74 -25.62 25.69 -15.01
CA ASP A 74 -26.67 24.99 -14.26
C ASP A 74 -27.18 23.73 -14.95
N GLN A 75 -26.92 23.56 -16.25
CA GLN A 75 -27.20 22.31 -16.99
C GLN A 75 -26.06 21.29 -16.88
N VAL A 76 -24.89 21.70 -16.39
CA VAL A 76 -23.78 20.79 -16.11
C VAL A 76 -24.02 20.08 -14.78
N GLU A 77 -23.61 18.81 -14.69
CA GLU A 77 -23.69 18.02 -13.46
C GLU A 77 -23.21 18.82 -12.24
N PRO A 78 -23.87 18.64 -11.09
CA PRO A 78 -23.56 19.42 -9.89
C PRO A 78 -22.15 19.10 -9.38
N ALA A 79 -21.54 20.03 -8.65
CA ALA A 79 -20.17 19.88 -8.15
C ALA A 79 -20.00 18.63 -7.27
N GLU A 80 -21.05 18.25 -6.54
CA GLU A 80 -21.13 17.03 -5.73
C GLU A 80 -20.87 15.75 -6.55
N GLY A 81 -21.29 15.72 -7.82
CA GLY A 81 -20.99 14.63 -8.75
C GLY A 81 -19.48 14.51 -9.03
N LEU A 82 -18.80 15.65 -9.17
CA LEU A 82 -17.36 15.73 -9.43
C LEU A 82 -16.51 15.35 -8.21
N PHE A 83 -16.92 15.72 -7.00
CA PHE A 83 -16.13 15.40 -5.79
C PHE A 83 -15.90 13.89 -5.61
N THR A 84 -16.85 13.06 -6.02
CA THR A 84 -16.72 11.58 -5.96
C THR A 84 -15.62 11.02 -6.87
N ARG A 85 -15.15 11.84 -7.82
CA ARG A 85 -14.07 11.58 -8.78
C ARG A 85 -12.74 12.18 -8.33
N PHE A 86 -12.72 12.96 -7.25
CA PHE A 86 -11.52 13.58 -6.72
C PHE A 86 -11.03 12.85 -5.47
N ASP A 87 -9.75 12.49 -5.50
CA ASP A 87 -9.09 11.90 -4.36
C ASP A 87 -7.88 12.74 -3.95
N THR A 88 -7.63 12.88 -2.65
CA THR A 88 -6.29 13.28 -2.20
C THR A 88 -5.36 12.08 -2.37
N ALA A 89 -4.25 12.28 -3.08
CA ALA A 89 -3.35 11.20 -3.48
C ALA A 89 -2.71 10.52 -2.25
N ALA A 90 -2.28 9.27 -2.43
CA ALA A 90 -1.65 8.46 -1.39
C ALA A 90 -0.40 9.15 -0.79
N MET A 91 -0.52 9.62 0.45
CA MET A 91 0.58 10.23 1.21
C MET A 91 0.56 9.65 2.62
N SER A 92 1.62 8.93 2.99
CA SER A 92 1.62 8.18 4.25
C SER A 92 1.63 9.10 5.47
N ILE A 93 0.89 8.71 6.51
CA ILE A 93 1.20 9.13 7.88
C ILE A 93 2.65 8.72 8.23
N GLY A 94 3.41 9.65 8.78
CA GLY A 94 4.87 9.57 8.91
C GLY A 94 5.58 10.48 7.92
N ALA A 95 5.27 10.39 6.63
CA ALA A 95 5.73 11.41 5.66
C ALA A 95 5.07 12.76 5.96
N LEU A 96 3.74 12.74 6.14
CA LEU A 96 2.96 13.85 6.64
C LEU A 96 2.77 13.76 8.15
N SER A 97 2.60 14.91 8.80
CA SER A 97 2.14 14.99 10.18
C SER A 97 0.72 14.40 10.32
N PRO A 98 0.36 13.85 11.49
CA PRO A 98 -1.00 13.38 11.75
C PRO A 98 -2.06 14.45 11.47
N GLU A 99 -1.77 15.70 11.83
CA GLU A 99 -2.68 16.84 11.67
C GLU A 99 -2.97 17.12 10.19
N ALA A 100 -1.94 17.12 9.33
CA ALA A 100 -2.10 17.29 7.89
C ALA A 100 -2.86 16.12 7.25
N HIS A 101 -2.53 14.90 7.66
CA HIS A 101 -3.14 13.68 7.13
C HIS A 101 -4.63 13.59 7.48
N GLU A 102 -5.00 13.85 8.73
CA GLU A 102 -6.39 13.90 9.18
C GLU A 102 -7.16 15.04 8.53
N SER A 103 -6.54 16.22 8.36
CA SER A 103 -7.21 17.37 7.73
C SER A 103 -7.61 17.10 6.28
N LEU A 104 -6.78 16.35 5.54
CA LEU A 104 -7.17 15.90 4.20
C LEU A 104 -8.36 14.96 4.23
N ALA A 105 -8.36 14.00 5.17
CA ALA A 105 -9.45 13.04 5.28
C ALA A 105 -10.77 13.71 5.64
N GLU A 106 -10.74 14.59 6.64
CA GLU A 106 -11.90 15.37 7.06
C GLU A 106 -12.44 16.24 5.93
N ALA A 107 -11.58 16.93 5.18
CA ALA A 107 -11.99 17.76 4.06
C ALA A 107 -12.70 16.94 2.97
N MET A 108 -12.08 15.84 2.54
CA MET A 108 -12.61 15.01 1.45
C MET A 108 -13.91 14.31 1.83
N ASN A 109 -13.99 13.79 3.05
CA ASN A 109 -15.21 13.14 3.53
C ASN A 109 -16.37 14.14 3.65
N SER A 110 -16.10 15.38 4.06
CA SER A 110 -17.12 16.43 4.18
C SER A 110 -17.75 16.85 2.85
N ILE A 111 -17.06 16.65 1.73
CA ILE A 111 -17.57 16.94 0.37
C ILE A 111 -17.95 15.67 -0.41
N GLY A 112 -17.90 14.48 0.20
CA GLY A 112 -18.22 13.22 -0.46
C GLY A 112 -17.14 12.67 -1.40
N GLY A 113 -15.97 13.31 -1.46
CA GLY A 113 -14.79 12.76 -2.13
C GLY A 113 -14.06 11.71 -1.28
N ARG A 114 -12.82 11.37 -1.65
CA ARG A 114 -12.02 10.40 -0.87
C ARG A 114 -10.62 10.92 -0.55
N SER A 115 -10.07 10.41 0.54
CA SER A 115 -8.66 10.56 0.87
C SER A 115 -7.98 9.21 0.94
N ASN A 116 -6.67 9.20 0.69
CA ASN A 116 -5.88 7.99 0.66
C ASN A 116 -4.86 7.94 1.81
N SER A 117 -4.93 6.86 2.59
CA SER A 117 -4.06 6.64 3.76
C SER A 117 -2.56 6.62 3.43
N GLY A 118 -2.19 6.25 2.20
CA GLY A 118 -0.81 5.97 1.82
C GLY A 118 -0.23 4.72 2.51
N GLU A 119 1.06 4.50 2.32
CA GLU A 119 1.76 3.27 2.75
C GLU A 119 2.09 3.17 4.25
N GLY A 120 1.48 4.02 5.10
CA GLY A 120 1.89 4.18 6.50
C GLY A 120 1.03 3.48 7.55
N GLY A 121 -0.01 2.75 7.13
CA GLY A 121 -1.10 2.33 8.00
C GLY A 121 -2.06 3.48 8.32
N GLU A 122 -3.04 3.21 9.17
CA GLU A 122 -3.94 4.23 9.71
C GLU A 122 -4.29 3.90 11.16
N ASP A 123 -4.46 4.93 11.98
CA ASP A 123 -4.84 4.77 13.38
C ASP A 123 -6.28 4.25 13.49
N PRO A 124 -6.54 3.11 14.16
CA PRO A 124 -7.88 2.60 14.36
C PRO A 124 -8.83 3.58 15.05
N ALA A 125 -8.33 4.56 15.80
CA ALA A 125 -9.15 5.61 16.41
C ALA A 125 -9.87 6.50 15.36
N ARG A 126 -9.44 6.47 14.10
CA ARG A 126 -10.09 7.21 13.00
C ARG A 126 -11.26 6.47 12.39
N TYR A 127 -11.36 5.16 12.59
CA TYR A 127 -12.43 4.35 12.00
C TYR A 127 -13.79 4.76 12.56
N GLY A 128 -14.81 4.82 11.70
CA GLY A 128 -16.14 5.31 12.07
C GLY A 128 -16.23 6.84 12.33
N THR A 129 -15.15 7.60 12.10
CA THR A 129 -15.15 9.06 12.23
C THR A 129 -15.04 9.75 10.87
N ASN A 130 -15.27 11.06 10.82
CA ASN A 130 -15.05 11.86 9.60
C ASN A 130 -13.56 11.96 9.18
N LYS A 131 -12.63 11.41 9.96
CA LYS A 131 -11.19 11.43 9.68
C LYS A 131 -10.69 10.13 9.02
N VAL A 132 -11.56 9.14 8.79
CA VAL A 132 -11.16 7.89 8.12
C VAL A 132 -10.70 8.16 6.69
N SER A 133 -9.59 7.57 6.24
CA SER A 133 -9.27 7.62 4.81
C SER A 133 -10.10 6.59 4.06
N ARG A 134 -11.00 7.00 3.17
CA ARG A 134 -11.85 6.06 2.42
C ARG A 134 -11.07 5.19 1.42
N ILE A 135 -9.84 5.58 1.07
CA ILE A 135 -8.91 4.76 0.30
C ILE A 135 -7.78 4.24 1.20
N LYS A 136 -7.62 2.93 1.23
CA LYS A 136 -6.57 2.22 1.98
C LYS A 136 -5.52 1.68 1.03
N GLN A 137 -4.24 1.91 1.28
CA GLN A 137 -3.16 1.48 0.40
C GLN A 137 -2.50 0.20 0.90
N VAL A 138 -2.30 -0.76 0.00
CA VAL A 138 -1.50 -1.95 0.22
C VAL A 138 -0.23 -1.80 -0.62
N ALA A 139 0.90 -1.61 0.06
CA ALA A 139 2.23 -1.43 -0.54
C ALA A 139 3.20 -2.53 -0.05
N SER A 140 4.38 -2.65 -0.67
CA SER A 140 5.37 -3.69 -0.38
C SER A 140 5.79 -3.82 1.09
N GLY A 141 5.81 -2.73 1.86
CA GLY A 141 6.14 -2.79 3.29
C GLY A 141 5.06 -3.47 4.16
N ARG A 142 3.82 -3.58 3.66
CA ARG A 142 2.61 -4.02 4.40
C ARG A 142 2.43 -3.33 5.76
N PHE A 143 2.92 -2.10 5.90
CA PHE A 143 2.83 -1.37 7.15
C PHE A 143 1.37 -1.08 7.51
N GLY A 144 0.96 -1.53 8.70
CA GLY A 144 -0.38 -1.28 9.23
C GLY A 144 -1.52 -1.92 8.42
N VAL A 145 -1.22 -2.88 7.54
CA VAL A 145 -2.24 -3.59 6.76
C VAL A 145 -2.78 -4.73 7.61
N THR A 146 -3.95 -4.51 8.21
CA THR A 146 -4.68 -5.50 9.04
C THR A 146 -6.10 -5.73 8.49
N PRO A 147 -6.80 -6.80 8.91
CA PRO A 147 -8.20 -7.01 8.54
C PRO A 147 -9.09 -5.79 8.83
N ALA A 148 -9.00 -5.20 10.02
CA ALA A 148 -9.74 -4.01 10.41
C ALA A 148 -9.39 -2.79 9.55
N TYR A 149 -8.12 -2.63 9.16
CA TYR A 149 -7.70 -1.60 8.22
C TYR A 149 -8.37 -1.78 6.84
N LEU A 150 -8.41 -3.01 6.33
CA LEU A 150 -8.94 -3.32 5.00
C LEU A 150 -10.46 -3.20 4.91
N VAL A 151 -11.20 -3.60 5.95
CA VAL A 151 -12.68 -3.50 5.97
C VAL A 151 -13.20 -2.07 6.15
N ASN A 152 -12.38 -1.16 6.65
CA ASN A 152 -12.69 0.28 6.76
C ASN A 152 -12.31 1.07 5.49
N ALA A 153 -12.35 0.42 4.33
CA ALA A 153 -12.02 1.00 3.03
C ALA A 153 -13.21 0.92 2.08
N ASP A 154 -13.42 1.99 1.30
CA ASP A 154 -14.28 1.96 0.11
C ASP A 154 -13.48 1.56 -1.13
N VAL A 155 -12.19 1.90 -1.15
CA VAL A 155 -11.25 1.53 -2.19
C VAL A 155 -9.97 1.01 -1.52
N ILE A 156 -9.49 -0.15 -1.96
CA ILE A 156 -8.18 -0.65 -1.57
C ILE A 156 -7.24 -0.50 -2.77
N GLN A 157 -6.19 0.29 -2.62
CA GLN A 157 -5.21 0.56 -3.67
C GLN A 157 -3.96 -0.28 -3.49
N ILE A 158 -3.71 -1.20 -4.40
CA ILE A 158 -2.43 -1.90 -4.57
C ILE A 158 -1.45 -0.90 -5.20
N LYS A 159 -0.40 -0.55 -4.46
CA LYS A 159 0.64 0.37 -4.91
C LYS A 159 1.79 -0.41 -5.52
N VAL A 160 1.71 -0.67 -6.83
CA VAL A 160 2.84 -1.27 -7.56
C VAL A 160 3.99 -0.27 -7.66
N ALA A 161 3.69 1.00 -7.97
CA ALA A 161 4.70 2.03 -8.13
C ALA A 161 4.17 3.45 -7.83
N GLN A 162 5.07 4.43 -7.82
CA GLN A 162 4.74 5.86 -7.78
C GLN A 162 5.65 6.67 -8.71
N GLY A 163 5.14 7.74 -9.31
CA GLY A 163 5.86 8.50 -10.33
C GLY A 163 7.24 9.03 -9.91
N ALA A 164 7.39 9.42 -8.64
CA ALA A 164 8.65 9.98 -8.13
C ALA A 164 9.80 8.96 -7.94
N LYS A 165 9.49 7.66 -7.98
CA LYS A 165 10.44 6.54 -7.84
C LYS A 165 9.80 5.21 -8.26
N PRO A 166 9.62 4.99 -9.57
CA PRO A 166 8.82 3.87 -10.07
C PRO A 166 9.43 2.50 -9.76
N GLY A 167 10.76 2.37 -9.85
CA GLY A 167 11.48 1.10 -9.64
C GLY A 167 11.87 0.81 -8.18
N GLU A 168 11.30 1.53 -7.20
CA GLU A 168 11.74 1.46 -5.79
C GLU A 168 10.58 1.47 -4.79
N GLY A 169 10.89 1.09 -3.55
CA GLY A 169 9.96 1.10 -2.43
C GLY A 169 9.78 2.45 -1.73
N GLY A 170 8.82 2.47 -0.81
CA GLY A 170 8.61 3.54 0.16
C GLY A 170 9.86 3.83 1.00
N GLN A 171 10.04 5.09 1.40
CA GLN A 171 11.17 5.51 2.24
C GLN A 171 10.68 6.46 3.33
N LEU A 172 10.97 6.12 4.58
CA LEU A 172 10.75 6.99 5.73
C LEU A 172 12.02 7.05 6.59
N PRO A 173 12.71 8.21 6.65
CA PRO A 173 13.85 8.42 7.51
C PRO A 173 13.55 8.08 8.98
N GLY A 174 14.52 7.47 9.67
CA GLY A 174 14.33 6.95 11.03
C GLY A 174 13.97 8.01 12.08
N ASP A 175 14.42 9.25 11.91
CA ASP A 175 14.06 10.40 12.75
C ASP A 175 12.56 10.79 12.64
N LYS A 176 11.87 10.32 11.59
CA LYS A 176 10.41 10.42 11.44
C LYS A 176 9.68 9.18 11.94
N VAL A 177 10.38 8.15 12.39
CA VAL A 177 9.78 6.93 12.94
C VAL A 177 9.66 7.09 14.45
N THR A 178 8.76 7.99 14.85
CA THR A 178 8.42 8.22 16.27
C THR A 178 7.75 6.97 16.86
N PRO A 179 7.61 6.84 18.19
CA PRO A 179 6.89 5.73 18.80
C PRO A 179 5.46 5.57 18.26
N TYR A 180 4.79 6.67 17.96
CA TYR A 180 3.47 6.66 17.32
C TYR A 180 3.50 6.03 15.93
N ILE A 181 4.41 6.48 15.06
CA ILE A 181 4.56 5.93 13.70
C ILE A 181 4.99 4.46 13.75
N ALA A 182 5.92 4.11 14.64
CA ALA A 182 6.39 2.74 14.82
C ALA A 182 5.25 1.80 15.24
N LYS A 183 4.37 2.26 16.13
CA LYS A 183 3.17 1.51 16.54
C LYS A 183 2.23 1.25 15.37
N LEU A 184 1.90 2.27 14.56
CA LEU A 184 1.02 2.10 13.40
C LEU A 184 1.60 1.15 12.35
N ARG A 185 2.93 1.15 12.22
CA ARG A 185 3.64 0.36 11.21
C ARG A 185 4.09 -1.01 11.70
N TYR A 186 3.86 -1.36 12.97
CA TYR A 186 4.41 -2.56 13.61
C TYR A 186 5.93 -2.67 13.36
N SER A 187 6.63 -1.57 13.61
CA SER A 187 8.06 -1.40 13.39
C SER A 187 8.78 -0.93 14.65
N VAL A 188 10.09 -0.74 14.55
CA VAL A 188 10.93 -0.29 15.67
C VAL A 188 11.10 1.24 15.64
N PRO A 189 10.90 1.97 16.76
CA PRO A 189 11.14 3.41 16.81
C PRO A 189 12.56 3.81 16.42
N GLY A 190 12.70 4.92 15.70
CA GLY A 190 13.99 5.48 15.28
C GLY A 190 14.68 4.77 14.12
N VAL A 191 14.17 3.61 13.68
CA VAL A 191 14.77 2.83 12.58
C VAL A 191 14.24 3.32 11.24
N THR A 192 15.14 3.59 10.29
CA THR A 192 14.76 3.99 8.92
C THR A 192 14.00 2.85 8.25
N LEU A 193 12.85 3.18 7.64
CA LEU A 193 12.02 2.21 6.94
C LEU A 193 12.21 2.38 5.43
N ILE A 194 12.93 1.45 4.83
CA ILE A 194 13.02 1.28 3.38
C ILE A 194 12.18 0.06 3.04
N SER A 195 11.10 0.27 2.29
CA SER A 195 10.25 -0.84 1.86
C SER A 195 10.97 -1.64 0.76
N PRO A 196 10.72 -2.95 0.64
CA PRO A 196 11.18 -3.70 -0.51
C PRO A 196 10.71 -3.04 -1.81
N PRO A 197 11.50 -3.01 -2.89
CA PRO A 197 11.02 -2.54 -4.19
C PRO A 197 9.81 -3.34 -4.70
N PRO A 198 9.83 -4.69 -4.74
CA PRO A 198 8.68 -5.44 -5.19
C PRO A 198 7.69 -5.70 -4.05
N HIS A 199 6.45 -5.99 -4.43
CA HIS A 199 5.56 -6.78 -3.60
C HIS A 199 6.02 -8.23 -3.64
N HIS A 200 6.41 -8.83 -2.50
CA HIS A 200 6.89 -10.23 -2.48
C HIS A 200 5.81 -11.28 -2.78
N ASP A 201 4.55 -10.83 -2.90
CA ASP A 201 3.38 -11.60 -3.33
C ASP A 201 2.88 -11.18 -4.72
N ILE A 202 3.69 -10.47 -5.52
CA ILE A 202 3.42 -10.09 -6.90
C ILE A 202 4.70 -10.20 -7.72
N TYR A 203 4.96 -11.38 -8.29
CA TYR A 203 6.05 -11.60 -9.24
C TYR A 203 5.58 -11.79 -10.68
N SER A 204 4.26 -11.84 -10.87
CA SER A 204 3.61 -12.08 -12.15
C SER A 204 2.20 -11.46 -12.15
N ILE A 205 1.51 -11.53 -13.29
CA ILE A 205 0.16 -10.98 -13.40
C ILE A 205 -0.88 -11.85 -12.68
N GLU A 206 -0.65 -13.16 -12.61
CA GLU A 206 -1.45 -14.12 -11.86
C GLU A 206 -1.31 -13.92 -10.35
N ASP A 207 -0.13 -13.51 -9.87
CA ASP A 207 0.05 -13.13 -8.47
C ASP A 207 -0.70 -11.83 -8.13
N LEU A 208 -0.69 -10.84 -9.04
CA LEU A 208 -1.51 -9.64 -8.87
C LEU A 208 -3.00 -10.01 -8.81
N ALA A 209 -3.46 -10.91 -9.69
CA ALA A 209 -4.82 -11.42 -9.66
C ALA A 209 -5.14 -12.12 -8.34
N GLN A 210 -4.18 -12.86 -7.77
CA GLN A 210 -4.33 -13.49 -6.46
C GLN A 210 -4.45 -12.46 -5.33
N LEU A 211 -3.63 -11.40 -5.32
CA LEU A 211 -3.78 -10.32 -4.33
C LEU A 211 -5.11 -9.57 -4.49
N ILE A 212 -5.54 -9.28 -5.71
CA ILE A 212 -6.86 -8.67 -5.97
C ILE A 212 -7.96 -9.58 -5.40
N PHE A 213 -7.87 -10.90 -5.62
CA PHE A 213 -8.79 -11.86 -5.07
C PHE A 213 -8.77 -11.87 -3.53
N ASP A 214 -7.59 -11.91 -2.90
CA ASP A 214 -7.44 -11.84 -1.43
C ASP A 214 -8.15 -10.61 -0.84
N LEU A 215 -7.99 -9.45 -1.48
CA LEU A 215 -8.58 -8.18 -1.04
C LEU A 215 -10.11 -8.16 -1.22
N LYS A 216 -10.62 -8.68 -2.34
CA LYS A 216 -12.07 -8.83 -2.56
C LYS A 216 -12.69 -9.86 -1.61
N GLN A 217 -11.94 -10.86 -1.15
CA GLN A 217 -12.44 -11.83 -0.16
C GLN A 217 -12.55 -11.20 1.24
N VAL A 218 -11.56 -10.44 1.70
CA VAL A 218 -11.64 -9.81 3.04
C VAL A 218 -12.60 -8.62 3.09
N ASN A 219 -12.71 -7.84 2.01
CA ASN A 219 -13.68 -6.76 1.91
C ASN A 219 -14.40 -6.79 0.55
N PRO A 220 -15.52 -7.55 0.45
CA PRO A 220 -16.31 -7.65 -0.79
C PRO A 220 -16.98 -6.34 -1.23
N LYS A 221 -17.04 -5.33 -0.35
CA LYS A 221 -17.68 -4.04 -0.63
C LYS A 221 -16.71 -3.02 -1.27
N ALA A 222 -15.40 -3.23 -1.11
CA ALA A 222 -14.40 -2.30 -1.62
C ALA A 222 -14.08 -2.50 -3.10
N MET A 223 -13.85 -1.40 -3.81
CA MET A 223 -13.23 -1.43 -5.13
C MET A 223 -11.72 -1.67 -5.01
N ILE A 224 -11.14 -2.46 -5.90
CA ILE A 224 -9.69 -2.67 -5.94
C ILE A 224 -9.05 -1.79 -7.00
N SER A 225 -8.16 -0.91 -6.56
CA SER A 225 -7.34 -0.03 -7.40
C SER A 225 -5.94 -0.60 -7.56
N VAL A 226 -5.39 -0.52 -8.78
CA VAL A 226 -3.96 -0.78 -9.02
C VAL A 226 -3.30 0.50 -9.50
N LYS A 227 -2.32 0.99 -8.73
CA LYS A 227 -1.55 2.18 -9.05
C LYS A 227 -0.28 1.82 -9.80
N LEU A 228 -0.26 2.20 -11.07
CA LEU A 228 0.86 2.08 -12.01
C LEU A 228 1.51 3.44 -12.24
N VAL A 229 2.67 3.44 -12.88
CA VAL A 229 3.34 4.66 -13.37
C VAL A 229 3.32 4.65 -14.88
N SER A 230 3.14 5.83 -15.46
CA SER A 230 3.25 6.04 -16.91
C SER A 230 4.66 5.67 -17.39
N GLU A 231 4.73 4.70 -18.29
CA GLU A 231 5.91 4.31 -19.06
C GLU A 231 5.47 3.56 -20.33
N PRO A 232 6.32 3.45 -21.37
CA PRO A 232 5.98 2.68 -22.56
C PRO A 232 5.62 1.23 -22.21
N GLY A 233 4.46 0.75 -22.66
CA GLY A 233 3.97 -0.60 -22.39
C GLY A 233 2.98 -0.69 -21.23
N VAL A 234 2.74 0.42 -20.51
CA VAL A 234 1.75 0.46 -19.41
C VAL A 234 0.34 0.09 -19.88
N GLY A 235 -0.01 0.35 -21.14
CA GLY A 235 -1.31 -0.05 -21.68
C GLY A 235 -1.47 -1.56 -21.79
N THR A 236 -0.39 -2.27 -22.14
CA THR A 236 -0.38 -3.74 -22.13
C THR A 236 -0.56 -4.26 -20.71
N ILE A 237 0.19 -3.70 -19.75
CA ILE A 237 0.07 -4.06 -18.33
C ILE A 237 -1.35 -3.82 -17.84
N ALA A 238 -1.95 -2.66 -18.18
CA ALA A 238 -3.32 -2.32 -17.79
C ALA A 238 -4.36 -3.33 -18.30
N THR A 239 -4.18 -3.89 -19.50
CA THR A 239 -5.07 -4.98 -19.97
C THR A 239 -4.93 -6.25 -19.13
N GLY A 240 -3.72 -6.60 -18.69
CA GLY A 240 -3.48 -7.67 -17.74
C GLY A 240 -4.16 -7.39 -16.40
N VAL A 241 -3.99 -6.19 -15.86
CA VAL A 241 -4.61 -5.74 -14.60
C VAL A 241 -6.14 -5.81 -14.68
N ALA A 242 -6.72 -5.42 -15.80
CA ALA A 242 -8.17 -5.54 -16.02
C ALA A 242 -8.63 -7.00 -16.04
N LYS A 243 -7.86 -7.91 -16.67
CA LYS A 243 -8.13 -9.35 -16.66
C LYS A 243 -7.88 -10.00 -15.30
N ALA A 244 -7.06 -9.37 -14.47
CA ALA A 244 -6.83 -9.72 -13.06
C ALA A 244 -7.93 -9.19 -12.11
N TYR A 245 -9.02 -8.64 -12.67
CA TYR A 245 -10.24 -8.26 -11.95
C TYR A 245 -10.13 -7.00 -11.08
N ALA A 246 -9.18 -6.11 -11.36
CA ALA A 246 -9.16 -4.78 -10.75
C ALA A 246 -10.38 -3.96 -11.21
N ASP A 247 -10.86 -3.05 -10.36
CA ASP A 247 -12.00 -2.18 -10.66
C ASP A 247 -11.54 -0.76 -11.08
N LEU A 248 -10.38 -0.33 -10.58
CA LEU A 248 -9.78 0.98 -10.85
C LEU A 248 -8.31 0.80 -11.26
N ILE A 249 -7.85 1.54 -12.28
CA ILE A 249 -6.42 1.64 -12.61
C ILE A 249 -6.01 3.11 -12.50
N THR A 250 -4.98 3.38 -11.69
CA THR A 250 -4.38 4.71 -11.57
C THR A 250 -3.10 4.78 -12.40
N ILE A 251 -3.03 5.69 -13.36
CA ILE A 251 -1.81 6.01 -14.10
C ILE A 251 -1.17 7.26 -13.48
N ALA A 252 -0.04 7.07 -12.80
CA ALA A 252 0.70 8.17 -12.19
C ALA A 252 1.76 8.73 -13.15
N GLY A 253 1.79 10.05 -13.33
CA GLY A 253 2.85 10.74 -14.06
C GLY A 253 4.16 10.86 -13.26
N TYR A 254 5.28 11.03 -13.96
CA TYR A 254 6.61 11.27 -13.36
C TYR A 254 6.65 12.50 -12.44
N ASP A 255 5.73 13.45 -12.63
CA ASP A 255 5.61 14.71 -11.90
C ASP A 255 4.85 14.57 -10.55
N GLY A 256 4.61 13.34 -10.10
CA GLY A 256 4.12 13.04 -8.76
C GLY A 256 5.06 13.49 -7.63
N GLY A 257 4.49 13.91 -6.50
CA GLY A 257 5.25 14.31 -5.32
C GLY A 257 5.80 13.13 -4.50
N THR A 258 6.76 13.40 -3.61
CA THR A 258 7.27 12.43 -2.64
C THR A 258 7.80 13.11 -1.37
N GLY A 259 7.67 12.44 -0.23
CA GLY A 259 8.30 12.87 1.02
C GLY A 259 9.81 12.60 1.07
N ALA A 260 10.25 11.49 0.47
CA ALA A 260 11.65 11.07 0.39
C ALA A 260 11.87 10.14 -0.82
N SER A 261 12.88 10.45 -1.63
CA SER A 261 13.28 9.68 -2.82
C SER A 261 14.67 10.10 -3.26
N PRO A 262 15.46 9.21 -3.89
CA PRO A 262 16.68 9.60 -4.59
C PRO A 262 16.40 10.67 -5.65
N LEU A 263 17.30 11.66 -5.76
CA LEU A 263 17.16 12.73 -6.76
C LEU A 263 17.22 12.20 -8.19
N SER A 264 17.97 11.11 -8.43
CA SER A 264 18.02 10.43 -9.72
C SER A 264 16.63 9.98 -10.16
N SER A 265 15.90 9.31 -9.28
CA SER A 265 14.59 8.73 -9.58
C SER A 265 13.54 9.84 -9.81
N VAL A 266 13.56 10.90 -8.98
CA VAL A 266 12.68 12.06 -9.13
C VAL A 266 12.87 12.79 -10.48
N LYS A 267 14.06 12.72 -11.07
CA LYS A 267 14.39 13.45 -12.30
C LYS A 267 14.40 12.61 -13.56
N TYR A 268 14.65 11.31 -13.45
CA TYR A 268 15.00 10.47 -14.60
C TYR A 268 14.22 9.15 -14.68
N ALA A 269 13.21 8.93 -13.84
CA ALA A 269 12.36 7.75 -13.91
C ALA A 269 10.88 8.12 -14.06
N GLY A 270 10.17 7.36 -14.89
CA GLY A 270 8.76 7.60 -15.24
C GLY A 270 8.56 8.52 -16.45
N CYS A 271 7.35 8.55 -16.98
CA CYS A 271 6.94 9.36 -18.12
C CYS A 271 5.77 10.32 -17.78
N PRO A 272 5.49 11.34 -18.62
CA PRO A 272 4.28 12.16 -18.51
C PRO A 272 3.02 11.30 -18.48
N TRP A 273 2.04 11.66 -17.65
CA TRP A 273 0.81 10.88 -17.55
C TRP A 273 -0.01 10.94 -18.83
N GLU A 274 0.12 11.99 -19.64
CA GLU A 274 -0.59 12.14 -20.91
C GLU A 274 -0.31 10.95 -21.84
N LEU A 275 0.94 10.49 -21.89
CA LEU A 275 1.35 9.33 -22.70
C LEU A 275 0.73 8.03 -22.17
N GLY A 276 0.97 7.73 -20.89
CA GLY A 276 0.52 6.47 -20.29
C GLY A 276 -1.00 6.37 -20.18
N LEU A 277 -1.70 7.49 -19.95
CA LEU A 277 -3.16 7.55 -19.91
C LEU A 277 -3.76 7.20 -21.27
N VAL A 278 -3.27 7.82 -22.34
CA VAL A 278 -3.74 7.54 -23.71
C VAL A 278 -3.43 6.11 -24.12
N GLU A 279 -2.21 5.63 -23.85
CA GLU A 279 -1.84 4.23 -24.14
C GLU A 279 -2.77 3.25 -23.41
N THR A 280 -3.06 3.51 -22.13
CA THR A 280 -3.97 2.70 -21.32
C THR A 280 -5.40 2.75 -21.84
N GLN A 281 -5.91 3.94 -22.15
CA GLN A 281 -7.24 4.14 -22.73
C GLN A 281 -7.38 3.33 -24.03
N GLN A 282 -6.45 3.51 -24.95
CA GLN A 282 -6.47 2.86 -26.26
C GLN A 282 -6.36 1.34 -26.12
N ALA A 283 -5.43 0.84 -25.31
CA ALA A 283 -5.24 -0.61 -25.11
C ALA A 283 -6.48 -1.27 -24.49
N LEU A 284 -7.09 -0.66 -23.48
CA LEU A 284 -8.31 -1.21 -22.85
C LEU A 284 -9.51 -1.18 -23.79
N VAL A 285 -9.66 -0.14 -24.61
CA VAL A 285 -10.74 -0.04 -25.59
C VAL A 285 -10.56 -1.09 -26.69
N ALA A 286 -9.36 -1.19 -27.25
CA ALA A 286 -9.03 -2.12 -28.33
C ALA A 286 -9.14 -3.60 -27.91
N ASN A 287 -9.02 -3.90 -26.62
CA ASN A 287 -9.23 -5.26 -26.09
C ASN A 287 -10.66 -5.48 -25.55
N GLY A 288 -11.54 -4.50 -25.68
CA GLY A 288 -12.91 -4.57 -25.18
C GLY A 288 -12.99 -4.76 -23.66
N LEU A 289 -12.08 -4.15 -22.91
CA LEU A 289 -12.00 -4.22 -21.43
C LEU A 289 -12.36 -2.88 -20.76
N ARG A 290 -12.33 -1.76 -21.49
CA ARG A 290 -12.46 -0.40 -20.94
C ARG A 290 -13.70 -0.16 -20.09
N HIS A 291 -14.86 -0.66 -20.52
CA HIS A 291 -16.15 -0.58 -19.82
C HIS A 291 -16.19 -1.19 -18.40
N LYS A 292 -15.20 -2.01 -18.02
CA LYS A 292 -15.11 -2.64 -16.68
C LYS A 292 -14.18 -1.93 -15.72
N ILE A 293 -13.43 -0.93 -16.20
CA ILE A 293 -12.32 -0.32 -15.47
C ILE A 293 -12.58 1.16 -15.36
N ARG A 294 -12.57 1.68 -14.14
CA ARG A 294 -12.47 3.12 -13.96
C ARG A 294 -11.00 3.55 -14.09
N LEU A 295 -10.73 4.51 -14.96
CA LEU A 295 -9.37 5.07 -15.10
C LEU A 295 -9.20 6.30 -14.22
N GLN A 296 -8.13 6.29 -13.44
CA GLN A 296 -7.67 7.41 -12.64
C GLN A 296 -6.34 7.92 -13.17
N VAL A 297 -6.12 9.23 -13.08
CA VAL A 297 -4.80 9.83 -13.31
C VAL A 297 -4.38 10.67 -12.12
N ASP A 298 -3.09 10.63 -11.79
CA ASP A 298 -2.44 11.60 -10.90
C ASP A 298 -1.08 12.01 -11.47
N GLY A 299 -0.51 13.09 -10.93
CA GLY A 299 0.72 13.69 -11.46
C GLY A 299 0.50 15.14 -11.88
N GLY A 300 0.88 16.06 -10.98
CA GLY A 300 0.90 17.49 -11.29
C GLY A 300 -0.42 18.16 -11.69
N LEU A 301 -1.59 17.54 -11.46
CA LEU A 301 -2.92 18.16 -11.68
C LEU A 301 -3.16 19.30 -10.69
N LYS A 302 -3.63 20.45 -11.18
CA LYS A 302 -3.72 21.70 -10.42
C LYS A 302 -5.01 22.51 -10.62
N THR A 303 -5.67 22.38 -11.76
CA THR A 303 -6.82 23.21 -12.18
C THR A 303 -7.90 22.38 -12.86
N GLY A 304 -9.08 22.97 -13.07
CA GLY A 304 -10.16 22.39 -13.87
C GLY A 304 -9.73 22.11 -15.31
N ALA A 305 -8.88 22.95 -15.91
CA ALA A 305 -8.32 22.69 -17.24
C ALA A 305 -7.51 21.38 -17.32
N ASP A 306 -6.73 21.04 -16.27
CA ASP A 306 -6.02 19.76 -16.20
C ASP A 306 -7.02 18.58 -16.16
N ILE A 307 -8.14 18.72 -15.43
CA ILE A 307 -9.20 17.70 -15.36
C ILE A 307 -9.83 17.49 -16.73
N ILE A 308 -10.21 18.55 -17.43
CA ILE A 308 -10.87 18.45 -18.74
C ILE A 308 -9.96 17.78 -19.75
N LYS A 309 -8.68 18.16 -19.81
CA LYS A 309 -7.70 17.50 -20.69
C LYS A 309 -7.54 16.03 -20.33
N ALA A 310 -7.40 15.71 -19.05
CA ALA A 310 -7.30 14.33 -18.60
C ALA A 310 -8.56 13.50 -18.92
N ALA A 311 -9.75 14.08 -18.74
CA ALA A 311 -11.02 13.42 -19.06
C ALA A 311 -11.10 13.10 -20.56
N ILE A 312 -10.81 14.08 -21.42
CA ILE A 312 -10.77 13.90 -22.87
C ILE A 312 -9.84 12.74 -23.27
N LEU A 313 -8.67 12.67 -22.63
CA LEU A 313 -7.66 11.65 -22.91
C LEU A 313 -7.99 10.25 -22.33
N GLY A 314 -9.00 10.11 -21.47
CA GLY A 314 -9.47 8.81 -21.00
C GLY A 314 -9.81 8.67 -19.51
N ALA A 315 -9.48 9.66 -18.69
CA ALA A 315 -9.65 9.57 -17.23
C ALA A 315 -11.09 9.81 -16.77
N GLU A 316 -11.48 9.14 -15.68
CA GLU A 316 -12.77 9.28 -15.02
C GLU A 316 -12.66 9.81 -13.59
N SER A 317 -11.44 9.77 -13.03
CA SER A 317 -11.14 10.20 -11.67
C SER A 317 -9.71 10.76 -11.59
N PHE A 318 -9.46 11.59 -10.58
CA PHE A 318 -8.32 12.49 -10.56
C PHE A 318 -7.72 12.54 -9.15
N GLY A 319 -6.43 12.22 -9.04
CA GLY A 319 -5.69 12.24 -7.78
C GLY A 319 -4.87 13.51 -7.61
N PHE A 320 -4.96 14.13 -6.43
CA PHE A 320 -4.28 15.39 -6.11
C PHE A 320 -3.40 15.25 -4.87
N GLY A 321 -2.08 15.35 -5.05
CA GLY A 321 -1.11 15.28 -3.96
C GLY A 321 -0.66 16.66 -3.48
N THR A 322 0.13 17.34 -4.31
CA THR A 322 0.80 18.60 -3.90
C THR A 322 -0.16 19.78 -3.71
N GLY A 323 -1.18 19.94 -4.56
CA GLY A 323 -2.15 21.03 -4.44
C GLY A 323 -2.81 21.12 -3.06
N PRO A 324 -3.45 20.03 -2.58
CA PRO A 324 -4.01 19.98 -1.22
C PRO A 324 -2.98 20.23 -0.10
N MET A 325 -1.72 19.81 -0.27
CA MET A 325 -0.65 20.14 0.68
C MET A 325 -0.32 21.62 0.72
N VAL A 326 -0.30 22.28 -0.45
CA VAL A 326 -0.12 23.74 -0.52
C VAL A 326 -1.31 24.46 0.10
N ALA A 327 -2.55 23.99 -0.11
CA ALA A 327 -3.75 24.51 0.52
C ALA A 327 -3.70 24.41 2.06
N LEU A 328 -3.13 23.34 2.61
CA LEU A 328 -2.87 23.20 4.06
C LEU A 328 -1.71 24.06 4.58
N GLY A 329 -0.94 24.70 3.71
CA GLY A 329 0.11 25.65 4.09
C GLY A 329 1.53 25.28 3.67
N CYS A 330 1.74 24.21 2.90
CA CYS A 330 3.07 23.88 2.38
C CYS A 330 3.65 25.02 1.54
N LYS A 331 4.86 25.48 1.89
CA LYS A 331 5.62 26.50 1.13
C LYS A 331 6.56 25.93 0.06
N TYR A 332 6.44 24.64 -0.24
CA TYR A 332 7.19 23.94 -1.28
C TYR A 332 8.73 24.03 -1.17
N LEU A 333 9.26 24.04 0.07
CA LEU A 333 10.70 24.18 0.37
C LEU A 333 11.56 22.95 0.05
N ARG A 334 10.92 21.79 -0.22
CA ARG A 334 11.57 20.51 -0.55
C ARG A 334 12.54 20.01 0.53
N ILE A 335 12.10 20.10 1.79
CA ILE A 335 12.82 19.62 2.99
C ILE A 335 12.04 18.53 3.74
N CYS A 336 11.06 17.89 3.09
CA CYS A 336 10.13 16.93 3.69
C CYS A 336 10.83 15.71 4.34
N HIS A 337 11.97 15.31 3.79
CA HIS A 337 12.80 14.20 4.24
C HIS A 337 13.69 14.54 5.44
N LEU A 338 13.86 15.82 5.78
CA LEU A 338 14.74 16.28 6.85
C LEU A 338 14.03 16.45 8.20
N ASN A 339 12.75 16.07 8.27
CA ASN A 339 11.89 16.23 9.44
C ASN A 339 11.76 17.67 9.98
N ASN A 340 12.21 18.69 9.24
CA ASN A 340 12.27 20.08 9.68
C ASN A 340 11.30 21.00 8.91
N CYS A 341 10.13 20.47 8.55
CA CYS A 341 9.12 21.21 7.80
C CYS A 341 8.69 22.49 8.55
N ALA A 342 9.00 23.65 7.97
CA ALA A 342 8.76 24.96 8.57
C ALA A 342 7.26 25.31 8.79
N THR A 343 6.34 24.48 8.30
CA THR A 343 4.89 24.70 8.39
C THR A 343 4.15 23.54 9.06
N GLY A 344 4.87 22.63 9.71
CA GLY A 344 4.26 21.51 10.43
C GLY A 344 3.56 20.45 9.57
N VAL A 345 3.67 20.52 8.23
CA VAL A 345 2.95 19.61 7.30
C VAL A 345 3.66 18.28 7.12
N ALA A 346 4.97 18.29 6.82
CA ALA A 346 5.74 17.09 6.47
C ALA A 346 6.82 16.77 7.51
N THR A 347 6.43 16.72 8.78
CA THR A 347 7.33 16.50 9.93
C THR A 347 6.61 15.71 11.02
N GLN A 348 7.38 14.97 11.81
CA GLN A 348 6.92 14.34 13.06
C GLN A 348 7.47 15.07 14.30
N ASP A 349 8.24 16.14 14.13
CA ASP A 349 8.73 16.95 15.24
C ASP A 349 7.57 17.67 15.95
N ASP A 350 7.38 17.37 17.22
CA ASP A 350 6.27 17.89 18.03
C ASP A 350 6.25 19.42 18.11
N LYS A 351 7.41 20.07 18.20
CA LYS A 351 7.49 21.53 18.31
C LYS A 351 7.08 22.18 16.99
N LEU A 352 7.53 21.65 15.86
CA LEU A 352 7.15 22.15 14.54
C LEU A 352 5.67 21.92 14.25
N ARG A 353 5.12 20.76 14.62
CA ARG A 353 3.68 20.47 14.48
C ARG A 353 2.84 21.43 15.33
N ARG A 354 3.12 21.52 16.63
CA ARG A 354 2.34 22.36 17.57
C ARG A 354 2.41 23.84 17.25
N ASN A 355 3.58 24.36 16.85
CA ASN A 355 3.79 25.79 16.72
C ASN A 355 3.58 26.33 15.30
N HIS A 356 3.62 25.47 14.27
CA HIS A 356 3.63 25.93 12.86
C HIS A 356 2.61 25.26 11.96
N TYR A 357 1.90 24.22 12.43
CA TYR A 357 0.77 23.69 11.67
C TYR A 357 -0.45 24.60 11.85
N HIS A 358 -0.91 25.19 10.74
CA HIS A 358 -2.09 26.05 10.68
C HIS A 358 -3.03 25.68 9.53
N GLY A 359 -2.94 24.43 9.07
CA GLY A 359 -3.81 23.88 8.02
C GLY A 359 -5.19 23.59 8.58
N LEU A 360 -6.24 23.98 7.84
CA LEU A 360 -7.63 23.70 8.19
C LEU A 360 -8.26 22.85 7.08
N PRO A 361 -9.10 21.86 7.42
CA PRO A 361 -9.84 21.06 6.42
C PRO A 361 -10.59 21.93 5.41
N GLU A 362 -11.19 23.02 5.87
CA GLU A 362 -11.94 23.99 5.04
C GLU A 362 -11.11 24.54 3.87
N ARG A 363 -9.81 24.76 4.03
CA ARG A 363 -8.96 25.25 2.93
C ARG A 363 -8.84 24.22 1.81
N VAL A 364 -8.79 22.95 2.16
CA VAL A 364 -8.78 21.84 1.19
C VAL A 364 -10.16 21.69 0.54
N THR A 365 -11.23 21.85 1.32
CA THR A 365 -12.60 21.91 0.80
C THR A 365 -12.77 23.02 -0.24
N ASN A 366 -12.29 24.23 0.05
CA ASN A 366 -12.32 25.36 -0.88
C ASN A 366 -11.54 25.05 -2.16
N TYR A 367 -10.34 24.48 -2.05
CA TYR A 367 -9.54 24.06 -3.21
C TYR A 367 -10.33 23.16 -4.18
N PHE A 368 -10.98 22.12 -3.65
CA PHE A 368 -11.75 21.20 -4.49
C PHE A 368 -13.05 21.82 -5.01
N LYS A 369 -13.73 22.67 -4.23
CA LYS A 369 -14.90 23.43 -4.70
C LYS A 369 -14.55 24.32 -5.88
N PHE A 370 -13.43 25.04 -5.83
CA PHE A 370 -13.00 25.89 -6.93
C PHE A 370 -12.61 25.10 -8.18
N ILE A 371 -11.88 24.00 -8.02
CA ILE A 371 -11.55 23.11 -9.14
C ILE A 371 -12.81 22.53 -9.78
N ALA A 372 -13.78 22.09 -8.97
CA ALA A 372 -15.06 21.61 -9.48
C ALA A 372 -15.81 22.72 -10.24
N GLN A 373 -15.83 23.94 -9.72
CA GLN A 373 -16.47 25.08 -10.37
C GLN A 373 -15.81 25.40 -11.72
N GLU A 374 -14.48 25.50 -11.79
CA GLU A 374 -13.76 25.73 -13.06
C GLU A 374 -14.01 24.59 -14.05
N THR A 375 -14.03 23.35 -13.57
CA THR A 375 -14.35 22.18 -14.41
C THR A 375 -15.74 22.31 -15.03
N ARG A 376 -16.75 22.70 -14.23
CA ARG A 376 -18.13 22.90 -14.70
C ARG A 376 -18.23 24.06 -15.69
N GLU A 377 -17.51 25.15 -15.46
CA GLU A 377 -17.47 26.29 -16.38
C GLU A 377 -16.89 25.89 -17.74
N ILE A 378 -15.78 25.16 -17.77
CA ILE A 378 -15.18 24.68 -19.03
C ILE A 378 -16.11 23.66 -19.72
N MET A 379 -16.76 22.76 -18.97
CA MET A 379 -17.76 21.84 -19.52
C MET A 379 -18.94 22.59 -20.16
N ALA A 380 -19.41 23.65 -19.52
CA ALA A 380 -20.48 24.51 -20.01
C ALA A 380 -20.08 25.20 -21.32
N GLU A 381 -18.86 25.74 -21.40
CA GLU A 381 -18.28 26.32 -22.63
C GLU A 381 -18.18 25.30 -23.77
N LEU A 382 -17.86 24.04 -23.45
CA LEU A 382 -17.80 22.93 -24.41
C LEU A 382 -19.18 22.41 -24.84
N GLY A 383 -20.25 22.81 -24.16
CA GLY A 383 -21.61 22.30 -24.39
C GLY A 383 -21.84 20.89 -23.87
N VAL A 384 -21.13 20.47 -22.82
CA VAL A 384 -21.13 19.11 -22.28
C VAL A 384 -21.71 19.10 -20.87
N SER A 385 -22.76 18.33 -20.62
CA SER A 385 -23.45 18.30 -19.32
C SER A 385 -22.90 17.26 -18.35
N GLN A 386 -22.28 16.18 -18.84
CA GLN A 386 -21.71 15.10 -18.01
C GLN A 386 -20.22 14.91 -18.33
N LEU A 387 -19.37 14.76 -17.32
CA LEU A 387 -17.92 14.65 -17.47
C LEU A 387 -17.54 13.43 -18.33
N VAL A 388 -18.29 12.33 -18.20
CA VAL A 388 -18.05 11.11 -18.96
C VAL A 388 -18.22 11.28 -20.47
N ASP A 389 -19.00 12.28 -20.91
CA ASP A 389 -19.21 12.58 -22.32
C ASP A 389 -17.99 13.26 -22.97
N LEU A 390 -17.03 13.72 -22.16
CA LEU A 390 -15.72 14.19 -22.64
C LEU A 390 -14.81 13.02 -23.02
N ILE A 391 -15.00 11.83 -22.45
CA ILE A 391 -14.03 10.74 -22.54
C ILE A 391 -13.91 10.24 -23.98
N GLY A 392 -12.72 10.38 -24.55
CA GLY A 392 -12.43 10.02 -25.95
C GLY A 392 -12.79 11.11 -26.97
N ARG A 393 -13.27 12.28 -26.55
CA ARG A 393 -13.53 13.46 -27.40
C ARG A 393 -12.26 14.24 -27.71
N THR A 394 -11.25 13.54 -28.23
CA THR A 394 -9.95 14.16 -28.60
C THR A 394 -10.12 15.22 -29.69
N ASP A 395 -11.24 15.23 -30.41
CA ASP A 395 -11.62 16.29 -31.32
C ASP A 395 -11.76 17.67 -30.64
N LEU A 396 -11.93 17.72 -29.31
CA LEU A 396 -11.97 18.96 -28.53
C LEU A 396 -10.58 19.47 -28.13
N LEU A 397 -9.51 18.78 -28.53
CA LEU A 397 -8.13 19.22 -28.31
C LEU A 397 -7.48 19.58 -29.64
N LEU A 398 -6.79 20.72 -29.64
CA LEU A 398 -5.96 21.19 -30.75
C LEU A 398 -4.49 21.18 -30.30
N GLU A 399 -3.63 20.55 -31.09
CA GLU A 399 -2.19 20.65 -30.91
C GLU A 399 -1.70 22.04 -31.33
N LEU A 400 -0.94 22.69 -30.44
CA LEU A 400 -0.35 24.00 -30.65
C LEU A 400 1.08 23.89 -31.16
N ASP A 401 1.49 24.90 -31.95
CA ASP A 401 2.89 25.08 -32.29
C ASP A 401 3.73 25.36 -31.03
N GLY A 402 4.98 24.87 -31.05
CA GLY A 402 5.95 25.13 -30.00
C GLY A 402 6.54 26.54 -30.07
N PHE A 403 6.87 27.12 -28.92
CA PHE A 403 7.55 28.43 -28.84
C PHE A 403 9.05 28.35 -29.19
N THR A 404 9.64 27.16 -29.16
CA THR A 404 11.07 26.95 -29.45
C THR A 404 11.28 25.96 -30.60
N ALA A 405 12.45 26.05 -31.25
CA ALA A 405 12.85 25.11 -32.30
C ALA A 405 12.93 23.64 -31.83
N LYS A 406 13.04 23.38 -30.52
CA LYS A 406 12.98 22.02 -29.96
C LYS A 406 11.53 21.56 -29.76
N GLN A 407 10.67 22.43 -29.26
CA GLN A 407 9.24 22.13 -29.07
C GLN A 407 8.54 21.87 -30.40
N ASN A 408 8.88 22.61 -31.46
CA ASN A 408 8.35 22.40 -32.83
C ASN A 408 8.78 21.07 -33.48
N LYS A 409 9.57 20.23 -32.80
CA LYS A 409 9.91 18.87 -33.26
C LYS A 409 9.09 17.78 -32.57
N LEU A 410 8.22 18.15 -31.63
CA LEU A 410 7.29 17.22 -31.00
C LEU A 410 6.16 16.92 -31.99
N ASP A 411 5.70 15.67 -31.98
CA ASP A 411 4.49 15.22 -32.68
C ASP A 411 3.56 14.64 -31.63
N LEU A 412 2.50 15.38 -31.29
CA LEU A 412 1.50 14.96 -30.31
C LEU A 412 0.25 14.37 -30.96
N SER A 413 0.24 14.18 -32.29
CA SER A 413 -0.91 13.64 -33.02
C SER A 413 -1.34 12.26 -32.52
N ALA A 414 -0.40 11.46 -32.00
CA ALA A 414 -0.69 10.16 -31.40
C ALA A 414 -1.54 10.25 -30.12
N LEU A 415 -1.41 11.34 -29.34
CA LEU A 415 -2.24 11.60 -28.16
C LEU A 415 -3.70 11.86 -28.53
N LEU A 416 -3.94 12.37 -29.74
CA LEU A 416 -5.25 12.78 -30.22
C LEU A 416 -5.99 11.68 -30.98
N LYS A 417 -5.43 10.47 -31.06
CA LYS A 417 -6.09 9.31 -31.67
C LYS A 417 -7.10 8.70 -30.70
N THR A 418 -8.34 8.54 -31.15
CA THR A 418 -9.39 7.85 -30.41
C THR A 418 -9.51 6.40 -30.86
N ALA A 419 -9.42 5.46 -29.91
CA ALA A 419 -9.70 4.04 -30.19
C ALA A 419 -11.20 3.80 -30.36
N THR A 420 -11.58 2.95 -31.31
CA THR A 420 -12.98 2.56 -31.52
C THR A 420 -13.36 1.42 -30.58
N PRO A 421 -14.42 1.56 -29.77
CA PRO A 421 -14.87 0.47 -28.91
C PRO A 421 -15.47 -0.68 -29.70
N HIS A 422 -15.41 -1.89 -29.15
CA HIS A 422 -16.15 -3.03 -29.70
C HIS A 422 -17.67 -2.74 -29.64
N PRO A 423 -18.48 -3.32 -30.55
CA PRO A 423 -19.93 -3.13 -30.54
C PRO A 423 -20.55 -3.39 -29.16
N GLY A 424 -21.37 -2.44 -28.68
CA GLY A 424 -22.05 -2.52 -27.39
C GLY A 424 -21.20 -2.20 -26.15
N LYS A 425 -19.91 -1.86 -26.28
CA LYS A 425 -19.04 -1.50 -25.16
C LYS A 425 -18.80 0.00 -25.07
N ALA A 426 -18.75 0.53 -23.86
CA ALA A 426 -18.42 1.93 -23.60
C ALA A 426 -16.90 2.19 -23.57
N VAL A 427 -16.52 3.45 -23.77
CA VAL A 427 -15.14 3.97 -23.65
C VAL A 427 -14.80 4.46 -22.22
N TYR A 428 -15.75 4.33 -21.30
CA TYR A 428 -15.64 4.64 -19.87
C TYR A 428 -16.30 3.52 -19.04
N CYS A 429 -16.09 3.51 -17.71
CA CYS A 429 -16.58 2.44 -16.85
C CYS A 429 -18.12 2.45 -16.71
N THR A 430 -18.76 1.34 -17.09
CA THR A 430 -20.22 1.14 -16.98
C THR A 430 -20.60 -0.17 -16.26
N GLU A 431 -19.64 -1.07 -16.06
CA GLU A 431 -19.85 -2.39 -15.47
C GLU A 431 -18.84 -2.68 -14.34
N SER A 432 -19.18 -3.60 -13.44
CA SER A 432 -18.25 -4.12 -12.44
C SER A 432 -17.33 -5.20 -13.01
N ASN A 433 -16.23 -5.48 -12.32
CA ASN A 433 -15.24 -6.47 -12.75
C ASN A 433 -15.09 -7.61 -11.72
N PRO A 434 -16.09 -8.49 -11.56
CA PRO A 434 -16.03 -9.57 -10.59
C PRO A 434 -14.97 -10.61 -11.00
N PRO A 435 -14.28 -11.22 -10.02
CA PRO A 435 -13.39 -12.34 -10.28
C PRO A 435 -14.14 -13.55 -10.82
N PHE A 436 -13.46 -14.38 -11.62
CA PHE A 436 -14.02 -15.65 -12.12
C PHE A 436 -14.30 -16.63 -10.98
N ASP A 437 -13.39 -16.71 -10.01
CA ASP A 437 -13.58 -17.50 -8.81
C ASP A 437 -14.55 -16.79 -7.86
N ASN A 438 -15.57 -17.52 -7.41
CA ASN A 438 -16.63 -17.00 -6.57
C ASN A 438 -16.36 -17.17 -5.06
N GLY A 439 -15.23 -17.79 -4.68
CA GLY A 439 -14.85 -18.01 -3.27
C GLY A 439 -15.85 -18.88 -2.52
N LYS A 440 -16.35 -19.96 -3.15
CA LYS A 440 -17.45 -20.77 -2.60
C LYS A 440 -17.18 -21.27 -1.18
N LEU A 441 -16.00 -21.86 -0.95
CA LEU A 441 -15.64 -22.36 0.40
C LEU A 441 -15.60 -21.24 1.45
N ASN A 442 -15.12 -20.04 1.10
CA ASN A 442 -15.15 -18.89 2.00
C ASN A 442 -16.59 -18.50 2.39
N LYS A 443 -17.52 -18.53 1.44
CA LYS A 443 -18.95 -18.27 1.69
C LYS A 443 -19.58 -19.34 2.58
N ASP A 444 -19.35 -20.62 2.25
CA ASP A 444 -19.88 -21.74 3.03
C ASP A 444 -19.39 -21.72 4.49
N ILE A 445 -18.12 -21.31 4.71
CA ILE A 445 -17.57 -21.07 6.05
C ILE A 445 -18.27 -19.92 6.75
N LEU A 446 -18.39 -18.76 6.09
CA LEU A 446 -19.02 -17.58 6.68
C LEU A 446 -20.48 -17.86 7.05
N ASP A 447 -21.25 -18.51 6.18
CA ASP A 447 -22.66 -18.81 6.42
C ASP A 447 -22.87 -19.68 7.67
N GLN A 448 -21.96 -20.64 7.91
CA GLN A 448 -22.00 -21.47 9.12
C GLN A 448 -21.45 -20.75 10.37
N ALA A 449 -20.53 -19.79 10.19
CA ALA A 449 -19.90 -19.08 11.30
C ALA A 449 -20.67 -17.81 11.72
N ALA A 450 -21.46 -17.20 10.83
CA ALA A 450 -22.09 -15.89 11.05
C ALA A 450 -22.92 -15.80 12.35
N PRO A 451 -23.76 -16.79 12.72
CA PRO A 451 -24.49 -16.74 13.99
C PRO A 451 -23.57 -16.67 15.21
N HIS A 452 -22.36 -17.22 15.10
CA HIS A 452 -21.39 -17.32 16.18
C HIS A 452 -20.47 -16.09 16.29
N ILE A 453 -20.24 -15.38 15.18
CA ILE A 453 -19.57 -14.06 15.19
C ILE A 453 -20.38 -13.11 16.06
N ASP A 454 -21.71 -13.11 15.91
CA ASP A 454 -22.58 -12.18 16.60
C ASP A 454 -22.59 -12.38 18.11
N THR A 455 -22.58 -13.63 18.55
CA THR A 455 -22.63 -14.02 19.97
C THR A 455 -21.26 -14.21 20.60
N LYS A 456 -20.16 -14.04 19.84
CA LYS A 456 -18.77 -14.37 20.25
C LYS A 456 -18.65 -15.79 20.83
N GLN A 457 -19.19 -16.76 20.11
CA GLN A 457 -19.12 -18.17 20.54
C GLN A 457 -18.16 -18.95 19.67
N SER A 458 -17.36 -19.82 20.28
CA SER A 458 -16.52 -20.75 19.53
C SER A 458 -17.37 -21.82 18.85
N LYS A 459 -16.96 -22.23 17.64
CA LYS A 459 -17.60 -23.30 16.87
C LYS A 459 -16.55 -24.12 16.14
N PRO A 460 -16.53 -25.46 16.30
CA PRO A 460 -15.78 -26.34 15.42
C PRO A 460 -16.53 -26.55 14.09
N LEU A 461 -15.81 -26.37 12.98
CA LEU A 461 -16.28 -26.66 11.62
C LEU A 461 -15.29 -27.60 10.91
N PHE A 462 -15.78 -28.32 9.91
CA PHE A 462 -15.01 -29.33 9.17
C PHE A 462 -15.29 -29.23 7.67
N PHE A 463 -14.24 -29.15 6.87
CA PHE A 463 -14.34 -29.04 5.40
C PHE A 463 -13.23 -29.84 4.71
N ASP A 464 -13.51 -30.35 3.52
CA ASP A 464 -12.44 -30.73 2.59
C ASP A 464 -11.94 -29.47 1.85
N ILE A 465 -10.66 -29.46 1.48
CA ILE A 465 -10.04 -28.34 0.78
C ILE A 465 -9.19 -28.82 -0.41
N ARG A 466 -9.18 -28.04 -1.48
CA ARG A 466 -8.40 -28.30 -2.70
C ARG A 466 -7.57 -27.09 -3.09
N ASN A 467 -6.53 -27.30 -3.90
CA ASN A 467 -5.64 -26.21 -4.35
C ASN A 467 -6.39 -25.08 -5.11
N THR A 468 -7.60 -25.34 -5.59
CA THR A 468 -8.48 -24.36 -6.21
C THR A 468 -9.18 -23.45 -5.20
N ASP A 469 -9.29 -23.87 -3.94
CA ASP A 469 -9.89 -23.09 -2.86
C ASP A 469 -8.83 -22.12 -2.30
N ARG A 470 -8.93 -20.86 -2.72
CA ARG A 470 -7.92 -19.82 -2.44
C ARG A 470 -8.42 -18.82 -1.41
N SER A 471 -7.48 -18.17 -0.72
CA SER A 471 -7.77 -17.12 0.27
C SER A 471 -8.72 -17.57 1.38
N VAL A 472 -8.73 -18.86 1.71
CA VAL A 472 -9.66 -19.46 2.68
C VAL A 472 -9.41 -18.85 4.06
N GLY A 473 -10.46 -18.33 4.68
CA GLY A 473 -10.43 -17.64 5.97
C GLY A 473 -10.48 -16.11 5.86
N ALA A 474 -10.22 -15.54 4.68
CA ALA A 474 -10.20 -14.09 4.48
C ALA A 474 -11.58 -13.45 4.71
N LEU A 475 -12.63 -14.05 4.14
CA LEU A 475 -14.00 -13.53 4.25
C LEU A 475 -14.52 -13.58 5.69
N LEU A 476 -14.23 -14.68 6.40
CA LEU A 476 -14.55 -14.80 7.82
C LEU A 476 -13.80 -13.75 8.65
N SER A 477 -12.51 -13.56 8.39
CA SER A 477 -11.69 -12.58 9.10
C SER A 477 -12.17 -11.15 8.86
N GLY A 478 -12.59 -10.84 7.64
CA GLY A 478 -13.23 -9.56 7.30
C GLY A 478 -14.52 -9.33 8.09
N ALA A 479 -15.42 -10.31 8.13
CA ALA A 479 -16.67 -10.22 8.88
C ALA A 479 -16.43 -10.03 10.40
N ILE A 480 -15.46 -10.75 10.97
CA ILE A 480 -15.07 -10.57 12.38
C ILE A 480 -14.48 -9.18 12.60
N ALA A 481 -13.59 -8.71 11.73
CA ALA A 481 -12.93 -7.42 11.87
C ALA A 481 -13.89 -6.24 11.71
N GLU A 482 -14.87 -6.33 10.81
CA GLU A 482 -15.93 -5.33 10.63
C GLU A 482 -16.75 -5.17 11.91
N LYS A 483 -17.05 -6.28 12.61
CA LYS A 483 -17.90 -6.26 13.81
C LYS A 483 -17.14 -6.01 15.11
N HIS A 484 -15.95 -6.57 15.24
CA HIS A 484 -15.23 -6.69 16.52
C HIS A 484 -13.78 -6.19 16.47
N GLY A 485 -13.33 -5.68 15.32
CA GLY A 485 -11.92 -5.35 15.09
C GLY A 485 -11.02 -6.59 15.06
N ASP A 486 -9.71 -6.37 14.95
CA ASP A 486 -8.74 -7.45 14.69
C ASP A 486 -8.68 -8.52 15.78
N GLN A 487 -8.89 -8.15 17.05
CA GLN A 487 -8.69 -9.03 18.21
C GLN A 487 -9.96 -9.30 19.03
N GLY A 488 -11.09 -8.69 18.68
CA GLY A 488 -12.28 -8.68 19.55
C GLY A 488 -12.97 -10.02 19.76
N MET A 489 -12.54 -11.08 19.06
CA MET A 489 -13.01 -12.46 19.18
C MET A 489 -11.87 -13.44 19.52
N ALA A 490 -10.68 -12.96 19.91
CA ALA A 490 -9.52 -13.84 20.13
C ALA A 490 -9.66 -14.82 21.30
N ALA A 491 -10.54 -14.53 22.27
CA ALA A 491 -10.82 -15.44 23.38
C ALA A 491 -11.67 -16.65 22.96
N ASP A 492 -12.52 -16.48 21.94
CA ASP A 492 -13.54 -17.46 21.54
C ASP A 492 -13.49 -17.70 20.01
N PRO A 493 -12.38 -18.25 19.48
CA PRO A 493 -12.19 -18.36 18.05
C PRO A 493 -13.12 -19.39 17.40
N VAL A 494 -13.52 -19.13 16.16
CA VAL A 494 -14.10 -20.15 15.27
C VAL A 494 -12.97 -21.07 14.83
N ARG A 495 -13.09 -22.37 15.12
CA ARG A 495 -12.08 -23.38 14.78
C ARG A 495 -12.52 -24.17 13.56
N ILE A 496 -11.71 -24.15 12.51
CA ILE A 496 -12.03 -24.79 11.25
C ILE A 496 -10.96 -25.84 10.95
N ASN A 497 -11.41 -27.08 10.76
CA ASN A 497 -10.55 -28.20 10.43
C ASN A 497 -10.69 -28.54 8.95
N PHE A 498 -9.57 -28.66 8.26
CA PHE A 498 -9.49 -28.94 6.84
C PHE A 498 -8.74 -30.24 6.58
N ASN A 499 -9.16 -30.94 5.53
CA ASN A 499 -8.47 -32.09 4.99
C ASN A 499 -8.22 -31.92 3.48
N GLY A 500 -6.97 -32.03 3.04
CA GLY A 500 -6.57 -31.88 1.64
C GLY A 500 -5.48 -30.84 1.42
N THR A 501 -5.45 -30.24 0.23
CA THR A 501 -4.43 -29.24 -0.15
C THR A 501 -5.06 -27.86 -0.18
N ALA A 502 -4.54 -26.88 0.54
CA ALA A 502 -5.03 -25.50 0.44
C ALA A 502 -4.41 -24.77 -0.76
N GLY A 503 -5.21 -23.98 -1.47
CA GLY A 503 -4.72 -23.08 -2.51
C GLY A 503 -3.87 -21.93 -1.96
N GLN A 504 -3.49 -21.01 -2.85
CA GLN A 504 -2.76 -19.79 -2.49
C GLN A 504 -3.49 -19.02 -1.38
N SER A 505 -2.73 -18.36 -0.50
CA SER A 505 -3.24 -17.43 0.51
C SER A 505 -4.12 -18.06 1.59
N PHE A 506 -3.86 -19.31 1.97
CA PHE A 506 -4.56 -19.95 3.10
C PHE A 506 -4.35 -19.15 4.41
N GLY A 507 -5.44 -18.73 5.06
CA GLY A 507 -5.38 -17.88 6.25
C GLY A 507 -4.85 -16.47 5.98
N VAL A 508 -5.00 -15.95 4.76
CA VAL A 508 -4.68 -14.55 4.48
C VAL A 508 -5.57 -13.61 5.27
N TRP A 509 -4.99 -12.56 5.85
CA TRP A 509 -5.67 -11.59 6.73
C TRP A 509 -6.33 -12.24 7.96
N ASN A 510 -5.74 -13.30 8.51
CA ASN A 510 -6.33 -14.01 9.65
C ASN A 510 -6.51 -13.09 10.88
N ALA A 511 -7.74 -13.00 11.38
CA ALA A 511 -8.09 -12.23 12.57
C ALA A 511 -7.95 -13.04 13.87
N GLY A 512 -7.90 -12.36 15.01
CA GLY A 512 -7.78 -12.93 16.36
C GLY A 512 -8.72 -14.09 16.66
N GLY A 513 -9.93 -14.08 16.10
CA GLY A 513 -10.98 -15.08 16.34
C GLY A 513 -11.04 -16.23 15.32
N VAL A 514 -9.97 -16.50 14.57
CA VAL A 514 -9.96 -17.54 13.53
C VAL A 514 -8.82 -18.53 13.76
N ASP A 515 -9.18 -19.80 13.98
CA ASP A 515 -8.26 -20.93 14.14
C ASP A 515 -8.42 -21.90 12.96
N LEU A 516 -7.38 -22.03 12.12
CA LEU A 516 -7.38 -22.88 10.92
C LEU A 516 -6.44 -24.08 11.10
N MET A 517 -6.98 -25.29 11.11
CA MET A 517 -6.23 -26.53 11.30
C MET A 517 -6.27 -27.34 10.00
N LEU A 518 -5.14 -27.56 9.34
CA LEU A 518 -5.06 -28.26 8.07
C LEU A 518 -4.30 -29.59 8.23
N THR A 519 -4.97 -30.69 7.86
CA THR A 519 -4.31 -31.98 7.66
C THR A 519 -4.10 -32.18 6.16
N GLY A 520 -2.85 -32.09 5.72
CA GLY A 520 -2.43 -32.04 4.32
C GLY A 520 -1.30 -31.03 4.09
N ASP A 521 -1.38 -30.26 3.02
CA ASP A 521 -0.37 -29.26 2.61
C ASP A 521 -1.03 -27.97 2.08
N ALA A 522 -0.26 -26.89 1.96
CA ALA A 522 -0.73 -25.63 1.41
C ALA A 522 0.27 -25.06 0.41
N ASN A 523 -0.22 -24.24 -0.52
CA ASN A 523 0.64 -23.54 -1.47
C ASN A 523 1.23 -22.25 -0.85
N ASP A 524 1.54 -21.24 -1.65
CA ASP A 524 2.19 -20.00 -1.23
C ASP A 524 1.29 -19.12 -0.34
N TYR A 525 1.92 -18.16 0.35
CA TYR A 525 1.25 -17.06 1.05
C TYR A 525 0.43 -17.47 2.28
N VAL A 526 0.69 -18.64 2.87
CA VAL A 526 0.05 -19.05 4.13
C VAL A 526 0.23 -17.97 5.21
N GLY A 527 -0.88 -17.54 5.81
CA GLY A 527 -0.87 -16.51 6.86
C GLY A 527 -0.40 -15.12 6.40
N LYS A 528 -0.42 -14.84 5.09
CA LYS A 528 -0.11 -13.52 4.54
C LYS A 528 -0.96 -12.43 5.23
N GLY A 529 -0.30 -11.41 5.77
CA GLY A 529 -0.95 -10.29 6.44
C GLY A 529 -1.81 -10.66 7.66
N MET A 530 -1.54 -11.82 8.26
CA MET A 530 -2.22 -12.27 9.46
C MET A 530 -2.02 -11.30 10.63
N ALA A 531 -3.11 -10.92 11.30
CA ALA A 531 -3.08 -10.00 12.44
C ALA A 531 -3.32 -10.72 13.78
N GLY A 532 -3.87 -11.93 13.76
CA GLY A 532 -4.17 -12.72 14.95
C GLY A 532 -4.62 -14.13 14.61
N GLY A 533 -5.11 -14.84 15.62
CA GLY A 533 -5.62 -16.19 15.48
C GLY A 533 -4.51 -17.22 15.33
N ARG A 534 -4.86 -18.41 14.85
CA ARG A 534 -3.95 -19.55 14.74
C ARG A 534 -4.08 -20.27 13.41
N ILE A 535 -2.95 -20.67 12.84
CA ILE A 535 -2.88 -21.60 11.71
C ILE A 535 -2.00 -22.78 12.12
N ALA A 536 -2.47 -24.01 11.96
CA ALA A 536 -1.65 -25.20 12.16
C ALA A 536 -1.77 -26.13 10.95
N ILE A 537 -0.65 -26.60 10.42
CA ILE A 537 -0.59 -27.44 9.22
C ILE A 537 0.27 -28.66 9.53
N ARG A 538 -0.27 -29.85 9.25
CA ARG A 538 0.41 -31.13 9.49
C ARG A 538 0.14 -32.13 8.38
N PRO A 539 1.08 -33.05 8.10
CA PRO A 539 0.85 -34.12 7.15
C PRO A 539 -0.24 -35.08 7.66
N PRO A 540 -0.92 -35.82 6.76
CA PRO A 540 -1.82 -36.89 7.16
C PRO A 540 -1.11 -37.96 8.01
N ILE A 541 -1.85 -38.56 8.94
CA ILE A 541 -1.36 -39.67 9.77
C ILE A 541 -0.93 -40.83 8.85
N GLY A 542 0.26 -41.40 9.11
CA GLY A 542 0.81 -42.50 8.30
C GLY A 542 1.62 -42.05 7.07
N SER A 543 1.89 -40.75 6.92
CA SER A 543 2.82 -40.25 5.90
C SER A 543 4.21 -40.90 6.05
N ALA A 544 4.76 -41.44 4.96
CA ALA A 544 6.01 -42.22 4.96
C ALA A 544 7.28 -41.37 4.95
N PHE A 545 7.17 -40.06 4.72
CA PHE A 545 8.28 -39.13 4.67
C PHE A 545 8.51 -38.44 6.02
N ARG A 546 9.74 -37.99 6.24
CA ARG A 546 10.08 -37.14 7.40
C ARG A 546 9.62 -35.72 7.12
N SER A 547 8.85 -35.15 8.05
CA SER A 547 8.28 -33.82 7.91
C SER A 547 9.35 -32.75 7.64
N HIS A 548 10.44 -32.74 8.41
CA HIS A 548 11.56 -31.79 8.26
C HIS A 548 12.37 -31.95 6.96
N GLU A 549 12.14 -32.99 6.17
CA GLU A 549 12.78 -33.18 4.86
C GLU A 549 11.84 -32.85 3.68
N ALA A 550 10.52 -32.75 3.93
CA ALA A 550 9.48 -32.55 2.92
C ALA A 550 8.85 -31.15 2.99
N SER A 551 8.50 -30.58 1.84
CA SER A 551 7.75 -29.32 1.77
C SER A 551 6.30 -29.53 2.19
N ILE A 552 5.77 -28.58 2.97
CA ILE A 552 4.37 -28.58 3.41
C ILE A 552 3.65 -27.25 3.14
N ILE A 553 4.41 -26.15 3.03
CA ILE A 553 3.91 -24.83 2.67
C ILE A 553 4.83 -24.16 1.64
N GLY A 554 4.27 -23.29 0.81
CA GLY A 554 4.99 -22.60 -0.25
C GLY A 554 5.84 -21.42 0.21
N ASN A 555 5.97 -20.44 -0.68
CA ASN A 555 6.79 -19.25 -0.54
C ASN A 555 6.04 -18.10 0.17
N THR A 556 6.80 -17.11 0.64
CA THR A 556 6.28 -15.82 1.12
C THR A 556 5.19 -15.98 2.21
N CYS A 557 5.28 -17.04 3.01
CA CYS A 557 4.39 -17.25 4.16
C CYS A 557 4.60 -16.14 5.19
N LEU A 558 3.51 -15.74 5.86
CA LEU A 558 3.49 -14.68 6.89
C LEU A 558 3.93 -13.31 6.39
N TYR A 559 3.83 -13.07 5.08
CA TYR A 559 4.22 -11.78 4.51
C TYR A 559 3.46 -10.62 5.14
N GLY A 560 4.18 -9.74 5.84
CA GLY A 560 3.58 -8.57 6.50
C GLY A 560 2.68 -8.90 7.69
N ALA A 561 2.76 -10.11 8.26
CA ALA A 561 1.94 -10.48 9.40
C ALA A 561 2.22 -9.60 10.62
N THR A 562 1.20 -9.14 11.32
CA THR A 562 1.29 -8.20 12.46
C THR A 562 1.00 -8.88 13.81
N GLY A 563 0.58 -10.15 13.81
CA GLY A 563 0.30 -10.91 15.01
C GLY A 563 -0.16 -12.34 14.73
N GLY A 564 -0.55 -13.05 15.80
CA GLY A 564 -1.05 -14.43 15.73
C GLY A 564 0.04 -15.51 15.69
N LYS A 565 -0.39 -16.79 15.59
CA LYS A 565 0.53 -17.94 15.59
C LYS A 565 0.36 -18.88 14.40
N MET A 566 1.46 -19.29 13.77
CA MET A 566 1.44 -20.30 12.70
C MET A 566 2.43 -21.45 12.95
N PHE A 567 1.96 -22.69 12.86
CA PHE A 567 2.75 -23.90 13.10
C PHE A 567 2.65 -24.83 11.88
N ALA A 568 3.78 -25.26 11.32
CA ALA A 568 3.80 -26.13 10.15
C ALA A 568 4.78 -27.29 10.34
N ALA A 569 4.27 -28.53 10.41
CA ALA A 569 5.10 -29.73 10.51
C ALA A 569 5.67 -30.11 9.14
N GLY A 570 6.61 -29.31 8.66
CA GLY A 570 7.37 -29.54 7.44
C GLY A 570 8.12 -28.29 6.98
N ARG A 571 8.70 -28.34 5.77
CA ARG A 571 9.49 -27.24 5.22
C ARG A 571 8.62 -26.20 4.50
N ALA A 572 8.98 -24.93 4.67
CA ALA A 572 8.50 -23.83 3.85
C ALA A 572 9.43 -23.52 2.68
N GLY A 573 8.91 -22.80 1.69
CA GLY A 573 9.66 -22.26 0.57
C GLY A 573 10.50 -21.03 0.92
N GLU A 574 10.78 -20.22 -0.11
CA GLU A 574 11.56 -18.99 -0.02
C GLU A 574 10.80 -17.87 0.70
N ARG A 575 11.55 -16.89 1.22
CA ARG A 575 11.02 -15.66 1.85
C ARG A 575 10.03 -15.93 2.99
N PHE A 576 10.25 -17.01 3.71
CA PHE A 576 9.46 -17.33 4.89
C PHE A 576 9.57 -16.21 5.93
N ALA A 577 8.43 -15.74 6.42
CA ALA A 577 8.32 -14.62 7.37
C ALA A 577 8.91 -13.29 6.85
N VAL A 578 8.92 -13.08 5.53
CA VAL A 578 9.30 -11.79 4.95
C VAL A 578 8.41 -10.67 5.48
N ARG A 579 8.99 -9.56 5.92
CA ARG A 579 8.26 -8.44 6.54
C ARG A 579 7.39 -8.86 7.76
N ASN A 580 7.67 -9.97 8.44
CA ASN A 580 6.96 -10.31 9.68
C ASN A 580 7.16 -9.19 10.72
N SER A 581 6.04 -8.75 11.28
CA SER A 581 5.91 -7.59 12.16
C SER A 581 5.36 -7.97 13.53
N GLY A 582 5.02 -9.24 13.78
CA GLY A 582 4.47 -9.65 15.07
C GLY A 582 4.00 -11.10 15.20
N ALA A 583 3.97 -11.89 14.11
CA ALA A 583 3.56 -13.28 14.18
C ALA A 583 4.62 -14.16 14.86
N ILE A 584 4.14 -15.18 15.59
CA ILE A 584 4.95 -16.23 16.19
C ILE A 584 4.81 -17.49 15.34
N THR A 585 5.91 -18.15 15.00
CA THR A 585 5.84 -19.33 14.14
C THR A 585 6.90 -20.38 14.42
N VAL A 586 6.54 -21.64 14.18
CA VAL A 586 7.45 -22.79 14.18
C VAL A 586 7.28 -23.57 12.88
N VAL A 587 8.39 -23.84 12.20
CA VAL A 587 8.47 -24.59 10.94
C VAL A 587 9.69 -25.51 10.96
N GLU A 588 9.72 -26.55 10.13
CA GLU A 588 10.77 -27.59 10.20
C GLU A 588 11.87 -27.45 9.14
N GLY A 589 11.93 -26.29 8.51
CA GLY A 589 12.95 -25.90 7.53
C GLY A 589 12.41 -24.85 6.59
N ILE A 590 13.29 -24.07 5.97
CA ILE A 590 12.90 -22.97 5.08
C ILE A 590 13.86 -22.83 3.89
N GLY A 591 13.39 -22.20 2.82
CA GLY A 591 14.21 -21.80 1.68
C GLY A 591 15.07 -20.55 1.94
N ASP A 592 15.47 -19.90 0.85
CA ASP A 592 16.31 -18.69 0.87
C ASP A 592 15.55 -17.46 1.38
N ASN A 593 16.30 -16.45 1.85
CA ASN A 593 15.77 -15.15 2.29
C ASN A 593 14.79 -15.26 3.47
N GLY A 594 15.02 -16.21 4.39
CA GLY A 594 14.23 -16.33 5.61
C GLY A 594 14.33 -15.09 6.49
N CYS A 595 13.20 -14.65 7.06
CA CYS A 595 13.10 -13.46 7.92
C CYS A 595 13.54 -12.14 7.25
N GLU A 596 13.53 -12.08 5.92
CA GLU A 596 13.88 -10.87 5.17
C GLU A 596 12.98 -9.69 5.60
N TYR A 597 13.57 -8.54 5.91
CA TYR A 597 12.85 -7.33 6.38
C TYR A 597 11.97 -7.52 7.63
N MET A 598 12.19 -8.55 8.46
CA MET A 598 11.41 -8.75 9.68
C MET A 598 11.61 -7.59 10.67
N THR A 599 10.51 -7.08 11.24
CA THR A 599 10.48 -5.96 12.19
C THR A 599 9.89 -6.32 13.55
N GLY A 600 9.35 -7.53 13.71
CA GLY A 600 8.78 -8.02 14.95
C GLY A 600 8.34 -9.48 14.84
N GLY A 601 7.94 -10.08 15.95
CA GLY A 601 7.53 -11.49 16.01
C GLY A 601 8.68 -12.44 16.37
N ILE A 602 8.38 -13.73 16.34
CA ILE A 602 9.30 -14.81 16.75
C ILE A 602 9.23 -15.93 15.71
N VAL A 603 10.37 -16.33 15.15
CA VAL A 603 10.45 -17.41 14.16
C VAL A 603 11.29 -18.55 14.74
N CYS A 604 10.79 -19.79 14.70
CA CYS A 604 11.56 -20.97 15.08
C CYS A 604 11.65 -21.93 13.90
N VAL A 605 12.88 -22.32 13.54
CA VAL A 605 13.15 -23.25 12.44
C VAL A 605 13.82 -24.51 12.99
N LEU A 606 13.11 -25.64 12.93
CA LEU A 606 13.54 -26.95 13.45
C LEU A 606 14.30 -27.79 12.41
N GLY A 607 15.02 -27.11 11.52
CA GLY A 607 15.77 -27.74 10.44
C GLY A 607 16.52 -26.71 9.58
N ARG A 608 16.93 -27.14 8.38
CA ARG A 608 17.83 -26.36 7.52
C ARG A 608 17.17 -25.09 6.98
N THR A 609 17.97 -24.02 6.88
CA THR A 609 17.61 -22.76 6.20
C THR A 609 18.33 -22.61 4.86
N GLY A 610 17.80 -21.77 3.98
CA GLY A 610 18.52 -21.26 2.80
C GLY A 610 19.48 -20.11 3.12
N VAL A 611 20.04 -19.48 2.08
CA VAL A 611 21.00 -18.36 2.18
C VAL A 611 20.31 -17.01 2.42
N ASN A 612 21.11 -15.99 2.75
CA ASN A 612 20.67 -14.61 2.97
C ASN A 612 19.64 -14.46 4.12
N PHE A 613 19.73 -15.31 5.14
CA PHE A 613 18.84 -15.27 6.29
C PHE A 613 19.01 -13.95 7.06
N GLY A 614 17.89 -13.31 7.43
CA GLY A 614 17.88 -12.07 8.22
C GLY A 614 18.28 -10.80 7.46
N ALA A 615 18.35 -10.83 6.14
CA ALA A 615 18.63 -9.63 5.35
C ALA A 615 17.57 -8.54 5.61
N GLY A 616 18.00 -7.32 5.94
CA GLY A 616 17.08 -6.24 6.27
C GLY A 616 16.27 -6.44 7.57
N MET A 617 16.54 -7.47 8.38
CA MET A 617 15.83 -7.72 9.64
C MET A 617 16.23 -6.69 10.69
N THR A 618 15.26 -5.88 11.14
CA THR A 618 15.48 -4.78 12.09
C THR A 618 14.75 -4.96 13.42
N GLY A 619 13.90 -5.98 13.56
CA GLY A 619 13.18 -6.27 14.80
C GLY A 619 12.70 -7.72 14.88
N GLY A 620 12.28 -8.14 16.08
CA GLY A 620 12.00 -9.54 16.39
C GLY A 620 13.27 -10.37 16.56
N PHE A 621 13.12 -11.69 16.66
CA PHE A 621 14.24 -12.63 16.73
C PHE A 621 13.83 -14.01 16.20
N ALA A 622 14.83 -14.85 15.91
CA ALA A 622 14.60 -16.20 15.43
C ALA A 622 15.46 -17.23 16.19
N TYR A 623 14.93 -18.44 16.36
CA TYR A 623 15.66 -19.64 16.74
C TYR A 623 15.85 -20.52 15.51
N VAL A 624 17.06 -21.01 15.30
CA VAL A 624 17.39 -21.88 14.16
C VAL A 624 18.19 -23.06 14.65
N LEU A 625 17.75 -24.27 14.31
CA LEU A 625 18.49 -25.50 14.54
C LEU A 625 19.64 -25.61 13.52
N ASP A 626 20.88 -25.52 13.98
CA ASP A 626 22.09 -25.62 13.15
C ASP A 626 22.74 -27.00 13.26
N GLU A 627 22.18 -27.98 12.56
CA GLU A 627 22.66 -29.36 12.62
C GLU A 627 23.98 -29.60 11.89
N ASP A 628 24.21 -28.84 10.81
CA ASP A 628 25.39 -28.98 9.96
C ASP A 628 26.56 -28.05 10.39
N GLY A 629 26.32 -27.14 11.34
CA GLY A 629 27.31 -26.15 11.80
C GLY A 629 27.61 -25.07 10.77
N GLU A 630 26.78 -24.96 9.72
CA GLU A 630 27.01 -24.08 8.57
C GLU A 630 26.03 -22.90 8.55
N PHE A 631 25.10 -22.80 9.51
CA PHE A 631 24.07 -21.74 9.52
C PHE A 631 24.67 -20.34 9.49
N ARG A 632 25.74 -20.07 10.25
CA ARG A 632 26.41 -18.76 10.27
C ARG A 632 26.88 -18.29 8.88
N LYS A 633 27.20 -19.20 7.95
CA LYS A 633 27.58 -18.87 6.57
C LYS A 633 26.40 -18.49 5.69
N ARG A 634 25.18 -18.85 6.09
CA ARG A 634 23.93 -18.56 5.39
C ARG A 634 23.28 -17.25 5.84
N VAL A 635 23.74 -16.67 6.95
CA VAL A 635 23.21 -15.41 7.52
C VAL A 635 23.76 -14.20 6.77
N ASN A 636 22.90 -13.22 6.50
CA ASN A 636 23.32 -11.90 6.06
C ASN A 636 23.82 -11.09 7.27
N PRO A 637 25.11 -10.75 7.36
CA PRO A 637 25.68 -10.17 8.57
C PRO A 637 25.48 -8.65 8.67
N GLU A 638 24.76 -8.00 7.76
CA GLU A 638 24.66 -6.53 7.72
C GLU A 638 24.02 -5.99 9.01
N LEU A 639 22.81 -6.46 9.35
CA LEU A 639 21.99 -5.92 10.44
C LEU A 639 21.76 -6.88 11.61
N VAL A 640 22.00 -8.18 11.42
CA VAL A 640 21.77 -9.20 12.45
C VAL A 640 23.07 -9.78 12.98
N GLU A 641 22.99 -10.39 14.16
CA GLU A 641 24.04 -11.20 14.76
C GLU A 641 23.48 -12.54 15.24
N VAL A 642 24.38 -13.52 15.40
CA VAL A 642 24.06 -14.90 15.78
C VAL A 642 24.70 -15.22 17.11
N LEU A 643 23.88 -15.60 18.08
CA LEU A 643 24.24 -16.00 19.44
C LEU A 643 23.93 -17.48 19.65
N ASP A 644 24.65 -18.14 20.55
CA ASP A 644 24.41 -19.53 20.90
C ASP A 644 23.34 -19.60 22.02
N VAL A 645 22.32 -20.44 21.86
CA VAL A 645 21.18 -20.50 22.81
C VAL A 645 21.59 -21.10 24.15
N GLU A 646 22.59 -21.99 24.17
CA GLU A 646 23.12 -22.64 25.37
C GLU A 646 23.56 -21.64 26.45
N GLU A 647 24.02 -20.45 26.05
CA GLU A 647 24.44 -19.40 26.98
C GLU A 647 23.25 -18.57 27.54
N LEU A 648 22.02 -18.86 27.11
CA LEU A 648 20.82 -18.05 27.30
C LEU A 648 19.67 -18.86 27.92
N ALA A 649 19.78 -19.26 29.19
CA ALA A 649 18.82 -20.14 29.87
C ALA A 649 17.33 -19.74 29.74
N ILE A 650 16.99 -18.45 29.81
CA ILE A 650 15.60 -17.98 29.65
C ILE A 650 15.08 -18.22 28.22
N HIS A 651 15.96 -18.04 27.24
CA HIS A 651 15.66 -18.28 25.83
C HIS A 651 15.54 -19.77 25.52
N GLU A 652 16.40 -20.60 26.12
CA GLU A 652 16.32 -22.05 26.02
C GLU A 652 14.95 -22.57 26.51
N GLU A 653 14.49 -22.14 27.69
CA GLU A 653 13.17 -22.54 28.20
C GLU A 653 12.02 -22.01 27.33
N HIS A 654 12.13 -20.77 26.82
CA HIS A 654 11.15 -20.23 25.89
C HIS A 654 11.09 -21.05 24.58
N LEU A 655 12.24 -21.44 24.04
CA LEU A 655 12.33 -22.30 22.86
C LEU A 655 11.67 -23.66 23.12
N ARG A 656 11.94 -24.28 24.28
CA ARG A 656 11.28 -25.54 24.66
C ARG A 656 9.76 -25.40 24.69
N GLY A 657 9.24 -24.27 25.21
CA GLY A 657 7.82 -23.94 25.21
C GLY A 657 7.22 -23.82 23.80
N LEU A 658 7.90 -23.11 22.89
CA LEU A 658 7.47 -22.99 21.49
C LEU A 658 7.40 -24.33 20.77
N ILE A 659 8.42 -25.19 20.96
CA ILE A 659 8.45 -26.52 20.34
C ILE A 659 7.36 -27.42 20.93
N THR A 660 7.08 -27.29 22.24
CA THR A 660 5.98 -28.01 22.89
C THR A 660 4.63 -27.61 22.28
N GLU A 661 4.38 -26.32 22.07
CA GLU A 661 3.15 -25.85 21.41
C GLU A 661 3.07 -26.35 19.95
N HIS A 662 4.19 -26.34 19.22
CA HIS A 662 4.29 -26.91 17.87
C HIS A 662 3.88 -28.38 17.83
N VAL A 663 4.43 -29.21 18.73
CA VAL A 663 4.09 -30.64 18.84
C VAL A 663 2.61 -30.82 19.17
N GLN A 664 2.06 -30.07 20.12
CA GLN A 664 0.66 -30.17 20.50
C GLN A 664 -0.30 -29.87 19.34
N LEU A 665 0.05 -28.90 18.48
CA LEU A 665 -0.82 -28.46 17.39
C LEU A 665 -0.62 -29.26 16.10
N THR A 666 0.58 -29.79 15.87
CA THR A 666 0.93 -30.41 14.58
C THR A 666 1.21 -31.91 14.68
N ALA A 667 1.36 -32.47 15.88
CA ALA A 667 1.87 -33.83 16.11
C ALA A 667 3.22 -34.07 15.41
N SER A 668 4.10 -33.04 15.46
CA SER A 668 5.43 -33.08 14.84
C SER A 668 6.32 -34.13 15.51
N THR A 669 6.66 -35.17 14.74
CA THR A 669 7.65 -36.19 15.16
C THR A 669 9.03 -35.59 15.37
N ARG A 670 9.40 -34.57 14.57
CA ARG A 670 10.66 -33.82 14.73
C ARG A 670 10.72 -33.07 16.05
N GLY A 671 9.65 -32.37 16.40
CA GLY A 671 9.55 -31.67 17.67
C GLY A 671 9.58 -32.63 18.86
N GLU A 672 8.90 -33.78 18.76
CA GLU A 672 8.95 -34.84 19.78
C GLU A 672 10.36 -35.38 19.99
N GLU A 673 11.09 -35.68 18.91
CA GLU A 673 12.48 -36.14 18.96
C GLU A 673 13.40 -35.14 19.67
N ILE A 674 13.26 -33.85 19.32
CA ILE A 674 14.03 -32.76 19.92
C ILE A 674 13.73 -32.63 21.42
N LEU A 675 12.46 -32.63 21.80
CA LEU A 675 12.04 -32.51 23.20
C LEU A 675 12.47 -33.74 24.04
N ALA A 676 12.39 -34.93 23.47
CA ALA A 676 12.80 -36.17 24.14
C ALA A 676 14.30 -36.22 24.42
N ASN A 677 15.12 -35.60 23.57
CA ASN A 677 16.59 -35.60 23.67
C ASN A 677 17.14 -34.18 23.89
N TRP A 678 16.44 -33.37 24.68
CA TRP A 678 16.73 -31.94 24.83
C TRP A 678 18.22 -31.59 25.09
N PRO A 679 18.95 -32.28 26.00
CA PRO A 679 20.36 -31.95 26.27
C PRO A 679 21.28 -32.12 25.05
N GLU A 680 20.90 -32.95 24.07
CA GLU A 680 21.65 -33.11 22.82
C GLU A 680 21.32 -32.01 21.82
N TRP A 681 20.06 -31.61 21.73
CA TRP A 681 19.58 -30.69 20.71
C TRP A 681 19.71 -29.21 21.09
N ALA A 682 19.53 -28.86 22.37
CA ALA A 682 19.55 -27.48 22.83
C ALA A 682 20.84 -26.72 22.46
N PRO A 683 22.05 -27.31 22.60
CA PRO A 683 23.29 -26.63 22.23
C PRO A 683 23.44 -26.36 20.72
N LYS A 684 22.65 -27.04 19.87
CA LYS A 684 22.69 -26.87 18.41
C LYS A 684 21.79 -25.72 17.92
N PHE A 685 21.05 -25.06 18.81
CA PHE A 685 20.22 -23.92 18.43
C PHE A 685 21.01 -22.61 18.46
N ALA A 686 20.83 -21.83 17.40
CA ALA A 686 21.27 -20.46 17.28
C ALA A 686 20.10 -19.49 17.51
N LEU A 687 20.38 -18.36 18.16
CA LEU A 687 19.48 -17.22 18.24
C LEU A 687 19.98 -16.11 17.29
N VAL A 688 19.10 -15.67 16.40
CA VAL A 688 19.36 -14.54 15.50
C VAL A 688 18.54 -13.34 15.94
N LYS A 689 19.20 -12.19 16.10
CA LYS A 689 18.53 -10.92 16.40
C LYS A 689 19.19 -9.74 15.68
N PRO A 690 18.50 -8.61 15.52
CA PRO A 690 19.12 -7.38 15.06
C PRO A 690 20.21 -6.91 16.05
N LYS A 691 21.33 -6.42 15.54
CA LYS A 691 22.46 -5.88 16.33
C LYS A 691 22.04 -4.74 17.26
N SER A 692 21.00 -3.98 16.87
CA SER A 692 20.46 -2.87 17.66
C SER A 692 19.58 -3.30 18.83
N SER A 693 19.14 -4.56 18.87
CA SER A 693 18.25 -5.08 19.91
C SER A 693 19.04 -5.65 21.09
N ASP A 694 18.58 -5.46 22.32
CA ASP A 694 19.18 -6.10 23.51
C ASP A 694 18.60 -7.50 23.69
N VAL A 695 19.47 -8.52 23.81
CA VAL A 695 19.06 -9.93 23.97
C VAL A 695 18.15 -10.11 25.19
N LYS A 696 18.43 -9.42 26.30
CA LYS A 696 17.64 -9.52 27.54
C LYS A 696 16.22 -8.97 27.36
N ALA A 697 16.05 -8.04 26.43
CA ALA A 697 14.77 -7.37 26.16
C ALA A 697 13.87 -8.15 25.19
N LEU A 698 14.40 -9.15 24.46
CA LEU A 698 13.69 -9.83 23.37
C LEU A 698 12.41 -10.54 23.82
N LEU A 699 12.40 -11.13 25.03
CA LEU A 699 11.22 -11.78 25.61
C LEU A 699 10.33 -10.83 26.44
N GLY A 700 10.55 -9.52 26.33
CA GLY A 700 9.79 -8.51 27.06
C GLY A 700 10.25 -8.28 28.51
N HIS A 701 11.32 -8.96 28.96
CA HIS A 701 11.92 -8.76 30.28
C HIS A 701 12.93 -7.60 30.26
N ARG A 702 12.47 -6.34 30.32
CA ARG A 702 13.33 -5.20 30.69
C ARG A 702 13.06 -4.75 32.12
N SER A 703 14.12 -4.69 32.94
CA SER A 703 14.21 -3.71 34.02
C SER A 703 14.18 -2.33 33.36
N ARG A 704 13.03 -1.66 33.42
CA ARG A 704 12.85 -0.33 32.80
C ARG A 704 13.77 0.68 33.47
N SER A 705 14.41 1.54 32.67
CA SER A 705 15.18 2.65 33.21
C SER A 705 14.26 3.75 33.75
N ALA A 706 14.70 4.50 34.76
CA ALA A 706 13.93 5.61 35.34
C ALA A 706 13.55 6.71 34.33
N ALA A 707 14.26 6.80 33.20
CA ALA A 707 13.95 7.72 32.11
C ALA A 707 12.73 7.28 31.28
N GLU A 708 12.56 5.98 31.03
CA GLU A 708 11.40 5.43 30.29
C GLU A 708 10.10 5.55 31.11
N LEU A 709 10.19 5.47 32.44
CA LEU A 709 9.02 5.65 33.33
C LEU A 709 8.53 7.12 33.39
N ARG A 710 9.41 8.11 33.17
CA ARG A 710 9.01 9.53 33.17
C ARG A 710 8.22 9.94 31.93
N VAL A 711 8.45 9.28 30.79
CA VAL A 711 7.75 9.55 29.53
C VAL A 711 6.33 8.97 29.53
N GLN A 712 6.03 7.99 30.39
CA GLN A 712 4.70 7.38 30.51
C GLN A 712 3.79 8.10 31.53
N ALA A 713 4.35 9.01 32.33
CA ALA A 713 3.64 9.77 33.37
C ALA A 713 3.40 11.24 32.98
N GLN A 714 3.66 11.62 31.73
CA GLN A 714 3.29 12.89 31.09
C GLN A 714 2.48 12.59 29.85
#